data_AF-A0A1E3G419-F1
#
_entry.id   AF-A0A1E3G419-F1
#
_cell.length_a   1.000
_cell.length_b   1.000
_cell.length_c   1.000
_cell.angle_alpha   90.00
_cell.angle_beta   90.00
_cell.angle_gamma   90.00
#
_symmetry.space_group_name_H-M   'P 1'
#
loop_
_entity.id
_entity.type
_entity.pdbx_description
1 polymer ?
#
loop_
_entity_poly.entity_id
_entity_poly.type
_entity_poly.pdbx_seq_one_letter_code
_entity_poly.pdbx_strand_id
1 'polypeptide(L)'
;MPKTASKRTSSELQVYTLLQLFVEENLPQFEDLPPEWNNIDIVGFSKNKTLWDFQIRAIKNAIRLLYFYYHELEGDKDSFYEALKASTDLQKYEKNLDIYPKDGEIWKVLNKYFYALDERIPFSNISNRMNFWMATGSGKTVVIIKLIDILVTYMERGLIPKRNILFLTYRDDLIEQFKTHFKEFKPQSSKQLFLSDLKEFHKLKQYGSDFTTFPIFYYRSDNISDEQKDKIVDYTFYENNGEWYIILDEAHKGDKESSKRQQYFAIMARNGFLFNFSATFTDFRDIIMTVFEFNLSTFIKEGYGKEIRIFNENVKLHKEKLEEADFTDLEKNKVFLKNLILLAYLKKNLEKVRKLSFKDKNFYYHSPLLIYLVNSVNVDDSDLEILIRILTNFASEDTYKNLLTSEVFQEAKRELISSTPIDPFDSANDSIEGLNREELEKLSGTDILNFVFNAQTPGEIEIIKSTSKKEIALKLMTSDKPFALVRIGDASPLIDKIKQYKDVYIQERFESDDFFSNLENDENINILLGSRAFYEGWDSNRPNIITFVNIGQGTDAKKFILQSIGRGLRIKPFKDDDVNRKRLSDNASLIRYKHLLKPLETLFVWATKKDAVRTVITEVKNFITESGERISLKKNRERIDGKTIYIPVIQKVQLKDRKADLSKLPKMTLNISDYNDVITVCNSTSDEMLYFKFFYNSQCPVRDIELLRTILSESNRGKFISKSLDENRIGWERALEKIAKNIKRNVDYLYQVDVDSNDDEYIVHYKNIVIRLPDKEKVQTVKEKIEEYLVKEHSHAPDRQEVTLAGKSEVLLIEFLKEHYYIPILESLDSTSLSGRISYLIKHDSERKFIEELKQASSELAKQLGEIWWIFSKIVENVDKVYIPYDDNGVERFFYPDFIFWFNKDDRYVIVFVDPKGTEHTVAERKIDGFENLFIENGKCKVFSNGSTRIIFKLYFYNKDAISSKKYRDYWVSSADEIFQQVIDILNSDW
;
A
#
# COMPACT_ATOMS: atom_id res chain seq x y z
N MET A 1 -21.63 -43.21 22.29
CA MET A 1 -20.49 -42.69 21.50
C MET A 1 -21.02 -41.64 20.54
N PRO A 2 -20.76 -40.35 20.78
CA PRO A 2 -21.24 -39.28 19.90
C PRO A 2 -20.37 -39.21 18.65
N LYS A 3 -21.02 -39.19 17.49
CA LYS A 3 -20.40 -39.07 16.16
C LYS A 3 -19.76 -37.69 16.02
N THR A 4 -18.49 -37.71 15.67
CA THR A 4 -17.65 -36.57 15.32
C THR A 4 -18.26 -35.74 14.20
N ALA A 5 -18.22 -34.42 14.37
CA ALA A 5 -18.60 -33.43 13.38
C ALA A 5 -17.81 -33.66 12.08
N SER A 6 -18.53 -33.73 10.96
CA SER A 6 -17.93 -33.81 9.64
C SER A 6 -17.10 -32.55 9.38
N LYS A 7 -15.79 -32.74 9.20
CA LYS A 7 -14.94 -31.77 8.49
C LYS A 7 -15.62 -31.50 7.14
N ARG A 8 -16.10 -30.27 6.93
CA ARG A 8 -16.38 -29.77 5.57
C ARG A 8 -15.09 -30.00 4.77
N THR A 9 -15.14 -30.90 3.80
CA THR A 9 -14.13 -31.01 2.76
C THR A 9 -14.14 -29.71 1.98
N SER A 10 -13.20 -28.83 2.33
CA SER A 10 -12.87 -27.64 1.55
C SER A 10 -12.27 -28.10 0.23
N SER A 11 -13.09 -28.24 -0.81
CA SER A 11 -12.61 -27.83 -2.12
C SER A 11 -12.24 -26.35 -1.96
N GLU A 12 -10.94 -26.04 -1.97
CA GLU A 12 -10.40 -24.69 -1.75
C GLU A 12 -10.94 -23.72 -2.81
N LEU A 13 -12.13 -23.17 -2.58
CA LEU A 13 -12.60 -21.99 -3.30
C LEU A 13 -11.60 -20.88 -2.99
N GLN A 14 -10.83 -20.46 -3.99
CA GLN A 14 -10.02 -19.24 -3.86
C GLN A 14 -10.95 -18.06 -3.62
N VAL A 15 -10.63 -17.25 -2.61
CA VAL A 15 -11.44 -16.11 -2.17
C VAL A 15 -10.68 -14.83 -2.52
N TYR A 16 -11.36 -13.88 -3.15
CA TYR A 16 -10.77 -12.61 -3.59
C TYR A 16 -11.40 -11.42 -2.87
N THR A 17 -10.70 -10.28 -2.94
CA THR A 17 -11.13 -8.99 -2.37
C THR A 17 -12.18 -8.32 -3.26
N LEU A 18 -13.40 -8.88 -3.28
CA LEU A 18 -14.48 -8.43 -4.18
C LEU A 18 -14.90 -6.97 -3.91
N LEU A 19 -14.88 -6.52 -2.66
CA LEU A 19 -15.25 -5.14 -2.34
C LEU A 19 -14.25 -4.12 -2.90
N GLN A 20 -12.95 -4.41 -2.82
CA GLN A 20 -11.93 -3.56 -3.44
C GLN A 20 -12.14 -3.47 -4.95
N LEU A 21 -12.44 -4.59 -5.60
CA LEU A 21 -12.77 -4.61 -7.04
C LEU A 21 -13.98 -3.75 -7.36
N PHE A 22 -15.04 -3.91 -6.57
CA PHE A 22 -16.25 -3.11 -6.71
C PHE A 22 -15.93 -1.61 -6.61
N VAL A 23 -15.16 -1.21 -5.59
CA VAL A 23 -14.75 0.18 -5.39
C VAL A 23 -13.87 0.69 -6.53
N GLU A 24 -12.87 -0.08 -6.97
CA GLU A 24 -11.93 0.33 -8.01
C GLU A 24 -12.61 0.50 -9.37
N GLU A 25 -13.60 -0.32 -9.69
CA GLU A 25 -14.17 -0.38 -11.04
C GLU A 25 -15.55 0.29 -11.20
N ASN A 26 -16.33 0.42 -10.13
CA ASN A 26 -17.74 0.86 -10.23
C ASN A 26 -18.00 2.19 -9.54
N LEU A 27 -17.14 2.63 -8.62
CA LEU A 27 -17.35 3.87 -7.87
C LEU A 27 -16.56 5.04 -8.49
N PRO A 28 -17.10 6.28 -8.45
CA PRO A 28 -16.37 7.47 -8.88
C PRO A 28 -15.06 7.63 -8.11
N GLN A 29 -14.05 8.25 -8.73
CA GLN A 29 -12.80 8.56 -8.04
C GLN A 29 -13.04 9.52 -6.87
N PHE A 30 -12.11 9.52 -5.91
CA PHE A 30 -12.18 10.44 -4.77
C PHE A 30 -12.23 11.90 -5.23
N GLU A 31 -11.39 12.26 -6.21
CA GLU A 31 -11.34 13.59 -6.82
C GLU A 31 -12.67 14.00 -7.47
N ASP A 32 -13.44 13.03 -7.96
CA ASP A 32 -14.70 13.27 -8.67
C ASP A 32 -15.92 13.36 -7.77
N LEU A 33 -15.77 13.01 -6.48
CA LEU A 33 -16.83 13.13 -5.49
C LEU A 33 -17.26 14.60 -5.30
N PRO A 34 -18.47 14.84 -4.79
CA PRO A 34 -18.90 16.20 -4.46
C PRO A 34 -17.92 16.90 -3.52
N PRO A 35 -17.77 18.24 -3.62
CA PRO A 35 -16.83 19.02 -2.79
C PRO A 35 -16.97 18.77 -1.29
N GLU A 36 -18.17 18.48 -0.81
CA GLU A 36 -18.45 18.19 0.60
C GLU A 36 -17.71 16.93 1.08
N TRP A 37 -17.45 15.98 0.18
CA TRP A 37 -16.74 14.72 0.43
C TRP A 37 -15.24 14.85 0.13
N ASN A 38 -14.83 15.47 -0.98
CA ASN A 38 -13.42 15.47 -1.39
C ASN A 38 -12.57 16.61 -0.81
N ASN A 39 -13.18 17.69 -0.32
CA ASN A 39 -12.47 18.85 0.25
C ASN A 39 -12.16 18.60 1.73
N ILE A 40 -11.25 17.66 1.95
CA ILE A 40 -10.66 17.28 3.24
C ILE A 40 -9.17 17.04 3.08
N ASP A 41 -8.40 17.29 4.12
CA ASP A 41 -6.99 16.88 4.15
C ASP A 41 -6.92 15.37 4.37
N ILE A 42 -6.41 14.65 3.37
CA ILE A 42 -6.13 13.20 3.44
C ILE A 42 -4.62 12.89 3.52
N VAL A 43 -3.77 13.91 3.51
CA VAL A 43 -2.31 13.77 3.42
C VAL A 43 -1.63 14.08 4.76
N GLY A 44 -1.98 15.19 5.40
CA GLY A 44 -1.37 15.63 6.66
C GLY A 44 -1.79 14.76 7.85
N PHE A 45 -0.83 14.43 8.72
CA PHE A 45 -1.10 13.73 9.99
C PHE A 45 -0.66 14.56 11.20
N SER A 46 0.59 15.04 11.20
CA SER A 46 1.14 15.94 12.22
C SER A 46 2.06 16.96 11.55
N LYS A 47 2.68 17.87 12.32
CA LYS A 47 3.64 18.85 11.77
C LYS A 47 4.78 18.21 10.97
N ASN A 48 5.16 16.99 11.34
CA ASN A 48 6.34 16.30 10.81
C ASN A 48 5.98 14.98 10.10
N LYS A 49 4.69 14.64 9.96
CA LYS A 49 4.24 13.35 9.44
C LYS A 49 3.12 13.53 8.43
N THR A 50 3.27 12.87 7.29
CA THR A 50 2.28 12.76 6.22
C THR A 50 2.02 11.28 5.93
N LEU A 51 0.83 10.97 5.41
CA LEU A 51 0.51 9.63 4.96
C LEU A 51 1.29 9.28 3.68
N TRP A 52 1.63 8.00 3.52
CA TRP A 52 2.21 7.47 2.29
C TRP A 52 1.15 7.31 1.19
N ASP A 53 1.59 7.18 -0.07
CA ASP A 53 0.73 7.02 -1.25
C ASP A 53 -0.33 5.91 -1.07
N PHE A 54 0.05 4.74 -0.56
CA PHE A 54 -0.83 3.60 -0.33
C PHE A 54 -1.78 3.83 0.84
N GLN A 55 -1.36 4.58 1.87
CA GLN A 55 -2.24 4.96 2.98
C GLN A 55 -3.30 5.96 2.51
N ILE A 56 -2.91 6.90 1.64
CA ILE A 56 -3.84 7.82 0.98
C ILE A 56 -4.81 7.03 0.11
N ARG A 57 -4.35 6.05 -0.68
CA ARG A 57 -5.23 5.15 -1.46
C ARG A 57 -6.23 4.40 -0.57
N ALA A 58 -5.80 3.89 0.59
CA ALA A 58 -6.69 3.24 1.55
C ALA A 58 -7.81 4.18 2.03
N ILE A 59 -7.45 5.41 2.40
CA ILE A 59 -8.41 6.45 2.83
C ILE A 59 -9.37 6.83 1.69
N LYS A 60 -8.86 7.02 0.47
CA LYS A 60 -9.68 7.31 -0.71
C LYS A 60 -10.72 6.21 -0.96
N ASN A 61 -10.30 4.94 -0.94
CA ASN A 61 -11.24 3.82 -1.14
C ASN A 61 -12.30 3.76 -0.03
N ALA A 62 -11.91 4.02 1.22
CA ALA A 62 -12.85 4.10 2.34
C ALA A 62 -13.90 5.22 2.12
N ILE A 63 -13.46 6.41 1.71
CA ILE A 63 -14.34 7.55 1.44
C ILE A 63 -15.29 7.28 0.27
N ARG A 64 -14.78 6.73 -0.83
CA ARG A 64 -15.59 6.38 -2.01
C ARG A 64 -16.68 5.38 -1.64
N LEU A 65 -16.35 4.38 -0.82
CA LEU A 65 -17.32 3.41 -0.34
C LEU A 65 -18.33 4.03 0.63
N LEU A 66 -17.90 4.90 1.55
CA LEU A 66 -18.81 5.62 2.45
C LEU A 66 -19.76 6.56 1.70
N TYR A 67 -19.27 7.24 0.65
CA TYR A 67 -20.08 8.04 -0.25
C TYR A 67 -21.16 7.17 -0.90
N PHE A 68 -20.76 6.07 -1.55
CA PHE A 68 -21.72 5.17 -2.18
C PHE A 68 -22.74 4.62 -1.19
N TYR A 69 -22.28 4.15 -0.02
CA TYR A 69 -23.17 3.56 0.97
C TYR A 69 -24.15 4.56 1.61
N TYR A 70 -23.69 5.75 2.00
CA TYR A 70 -24.54 6.72 2.72
C TYR A 70 -25.24 7.74 1.81
N HIS A 71 -24.63 8.13 0.70
CA HIS A 71 -25.20 9.11 -0.22
C HIS A 71 -26.06 8.46 -1.31
N GLU A 72 -25.53 7.48 -2.04
CA GLU A 72 -26.25 6.86 -3.17
C GLU A 72 -27.31 5.85 -2.70
N LEU A 73 -27.02 5.13 -1.61
CA LEU A 73 -27.89 4.06 -1.10
C LEU A 73 -28.59 4.40 0.21
N GLU A 74 -28.44 5.62 0.73
CA GLU A 74 -29.06 6.09 1.98
C GLU A 74 -28.79 5.18 3.22
N GLY A 75 -27.69 4.43 3.21
CA GLY A 75 -27.33 3.47 4.26
C GLY A 75 -28.04 2.12 4.17
N ASP A 76 -28.73 1.82 3.07
CA ASP A 76 -29.46 0.56 2.89
C ASP A 76 -28.52 -0.62 2.61
N LYS A 77 -28.61 -1.66 3.46
CA LYS A 77 -27.69 -2.80 3.41
C LYS A 77 -28.03 -3.80 2.33
N ASP A 78 -29.31 -3.96 2.03
CA ASP A 78 -29.78 -4.91 1.03
C ASP A 78 -29.43 -4.39 -0.37
N SER A 79 -29.68 -3.11 -0.63
CA SER A 79 -29.24 -2.43 -1.87
C SER A 79 -27.73 -2.47 -2.03
N PHE A 80 -26.97 -2.27 -0.95
CA PHE A 80 -25.51 -2.37 -0.99
C PHE A 80 -25.04 -3.79 -1.35
N TYR A 81 -25.65 -4.80 -0.74
CA TYR A 81 -25.36 -6.20 -1.04
C TYR A 81 -25.71 -6.58 -2.48
N GLU A 82 -26.87 -6.14 -2.98
CA GLU A 82 -27.29 -6.40 -4.36
C GLU A 82 -26.41 -5.68 -5.39
N ALA A 83 -25.97 -4.44 -5.13
CA ALA A 83 -25.03 -3.73 -5.99
C ALA A 83 -23.67 -4.48 -6.09
N LEU A 84 -23.16 -4.97 -4.95
CA LEU A 84 -21.95 -5.78 -4.92
C LEU A 84 -22.16 -7.11 -5.66
N LYS A 85 -23.33 -7.74 -5.51
CA LYS A 85 -23.71 -9.00 -6.16
C LYS A 85 -23.87 -8.88 -7.67
N ALA A 86 -24.36 -7.75 -8.16
CA ALA A 86 -24.56 -7.49 -9.59
C ALA A 86 -23.23 -7.22 -10.31
N SER A 87 -22.26 -6.63 -9.60
CA SER A 87 -21.01 -6.15 -10.18
C SER A 87 -19.82 -7.08 -9.93
N THR A 88 -20.02 -8.18 -9.19
CA THR A 88 -18.94 -9.12 -8.81
C THR A 88 -19.43 -10.57 -8.78
N ASP A 89 -18.51 -11.51 -8.57
CA ASP A 89 -18.79 -12.93 -8.42
C ASP A 89 -19.40 -13.36 -7.08
N LEU A 90 -19.93 -12.42 -6.29
CA LEU A 90 -20.44 -12.67 -4.93
C LEU A 90 -21.47 -13.82 -4.88
N GLN A 91 -22.24 -14.01 -5.96
CA GLN A 91 -23.23 -15.09 -6.09
C GLN A 91 -22.63 -16.49 -5.87
N LYS A 92 -21.36 -16.70 -6.26
CA LYS A 92 -20.64 -17.97 -6.07
C LYS A 92 -20.39 -18.29 -4.60
N TYR A 93 -20.38 -17.27 -3.73
CA TYR A 93 -20.06 -17.39 -2.31
C TYR A 93 -21.30 -17.26 -1.40
N GLU A 94 -22.50 -16.99 -1.96
CA GLU A 94 -23.71 -16.68 -1.19
C GLU A 94 -24.01 -17.74 -0.11
N LYS A 95 -24.02 -19.03 -0.48
CA LYS A 95 -24.25 -20.15 0.45
C LYS A 95 -23.21 -20.26 1.56
N ASN A 96 -22.02 -19.73 1.35
CA ASN A 96 -20.95 -19.73 2.34
C ASN A 96 -21.09 -18.51 3.27
N LEU A 97 -21.48 -17.36 2.72
CA LEU A 97 -21.61 -16.08 3.44
C LEU A 97 -22.74 -16.09 4.46
N ASP A 98 -23.86 -16.73 4.17
CA ASP A 98 -25.01 -16.79 5.09
C ASP A 98 -24.74 -17.56 6.37
N ILE A 99 -25.62 -17.37 7.35
CA ILE A 99 -25.57 -18.04 8.65
C ILE A 99 -26.81 -18.91 8.79
N TYR A 100 -26.64 -20.15 9.24
CA TYR A 100 -27.68 -21.16 9.32
C TYR A 100 -27.84 -21.69 10.76
N PRO A 101 -28.98 -22.30 11.11
CA PRO A 101 -29.19 -22.92 12.43
C PRO A 101 -28.10 -23.93 12.83
N LYS A 102 -27.52 -24.63 11.84
CA LYS A 102 -26.40 -25.58 12.05
C LYS A 102 -25.11 -24.91 12.53
N ASP A 103 -24.98 -23.59 12.43
CA ASP A 103 -23.83 -22.83 12.93
C ASP A 103 -23.91 -22.57 14.45
N GLY A 104 -24.91 -23.15 15.14
CA GLY A 104 -24.94 -23.33 16.58
C GLY A 104 -25.06 -22.03 17.35
N GLU A 105 -24.08 -21.71 18.20
CA GLU A 105 -24.10 -20.52 19.07
C GLU A 105 -24.08 -19.21 18.26
N ILE A 106 -23.41 -19.18 17.11
CA ILE A 106 -23.38 -18.00 16.22
C ILE A 106 -24.80 -17.64 15.76
N TRP A 107 -25.57 -18.65 15.34
CA TRP A 107 -26.98 -18.47 14.97
C TRP A 107 -27.81 -17.96 16.15
N LYS A 108 -27.69 -18.58 17.33
CA LYS A 108 -28.45 -18.18 18.53
C LYS A 108 -28.23 -16.74 18.94
N VAL A 109 -27.00 -16.23 18.78
CA VAL A 109 -26.65 -14.85 19.11
C VAL A 109 -27.23 -13.88 18.07
N LEU A 110 -27.03 -14.16 16.78
CA LEU A 110 -27.41 -13.24 15.70
C LEU A 110 -28.91 -13.22 15.39
N ASN A 111 -29.60 -14.35 15.51
CA ASN A 111 -31.04 -14.47 15.25
C ASN A 111 -31.92 -13.64 16.20
N LYS A 112 -31.33 -13.07 17.26
CA LYS A 112 -32.00 -12.13 18.16
C LYS A 112 -32.04 -10.69 17.62
N TYR A 113 -31.13 -10.35 16.71
CA TYR A 113 -30.89 -8.98 16.26
C TYR A 113 -31.08 -8.78 14.75
N PHE A 114 -31.01 -9.86 13.97
CA PHE A 114 -31.06 -9.85 12.51
C PHE A 114 -32.23 -10.66 12.00
N TYR A 115 -32.76 -10.27 10.84
CA TYR A 115 -33.87 -11.00 10.24
C TYR A 115 -33.39 -12.30 9.58
N ALA A 116 -34.27 -13.29 9.53
CA ALA A 116 -34.01 -14.57 8.86
C ALA A 116 -34.98 -14.76 7.67
N LEU A 117 -34.47 -15.28 6.56
CA LEU A 117 -35.21 -15.68 5.36
C LEU A 117 -34.90 -17.15 5.09
N ASP A 118 -35.90 -18.00 4.82
CA ASP A 118 -35.70 -19.42 4.48
C ASP A 118 -34.75 -20.20 5.41
N GLU A 119 -34.94 -20.05 6.73
CA GLU A 119 -34.07 -20.66 7.76
C GLU A 119 -32.57 -20.30 7.64
N ARG A 120 -32.26 -19.10 7.11
CA ARG A 120 -30.92 -18.50 7.14
C ARG A 120 -30.98 -17.02 7.54
N ILE A 121 -29.90 -16.49 8.08
CA ILE A 121 -29.68 -15.04 8.23
C ILE A 121 -28.83 -14.64 7.02
N PRO A 122 -29.40 -13.87 6.07
CA PRO A 122 -28.68 -13.43 4.89
C PRO A 122 -27.49 -12.55 5.27
N PHE A 123 -26.38 -12.69 4.53
CA PHE A 123 -25.18 -11.86 4.76
C PHE A 123 -25.43 -10.35 4.63
N SER A 124 -26.44 -9.93 3.86
CA SER A 124 -26.83 -8.52 3.73
C SER A 124 -27.13 -7.85 5.09
N ASN A 125 -27.62 -8.60 6.08
CA ASN A 125 -27.82 -8.10 7.46
C ASN A 125 -26.55 -7.48 8.08
N ILE A 126 -25.39 -8.00 7.70
CA ILE A 126 -24.08 -7.66 8.28
C ILE A 126 -23.10 -7.12 7.24
N SER A 127 -23.59 -6.70 6.07
CA SER A 127 -22.77 -6.21 4.94
C SER A 127 -22.17 -4.83 5.16
N ASN A 128 -22.65 -4.04 6.14
CA ASN A 128 -22.18 -2.68 6.46
C ASN A 128 -20.80 -2.68 7.14
N ARG A 129 -19.81 -3.22 6.42
CA ARG A 129 -18.43 -3.37 6.86
C ARG A 129 -17.46 -3.15 5.72
N MET A 130 -16.24 -2.73 6.06
CA MET A 130 -15.12 -2.68 5.13
C MET A 130 -13.83 -3.06 5.85
N ASN A 131 -12.98 -3.80 5.14
CA ASN A 131 -11.78 -4.37 5.71
C ASN A 131 -10.52 -3.85 5.01
N PHE A 132 -9.46 -3.64 5.79
CA PHE A 132 -8.15 -3.17 5.34
C PHE A 132 -7.13 -4.26 5.60
N TRP A 133 -6.74 -4.97 4.55
CA TRP A 133 -5.76 -6.04 4.64
C TRP A 133 -4.37 -5.47 4.47
N MET A 134 -3.79 -5.00 5.57
CA MET A 134 -2.56 -4.20 5.55
C MET A 134 -1.42 -4.89 6.31
N ALA A 135 -0.26 -5.02 5.67
CA ALA A 135 0.92 -5.68 6.20
C ALA A 135 1.33 -5.14 7.59
N THR A 136 1.89 -6.00 8.44
CA THR A 136 2.48 -5.58 9.71
C THR A 136 3.59 -4.57 9.45
N GLY A 137 3.50 -3.37 10.05
CA GLY A 137 4.49 -2.30 9.83
C GLY A 137 4.16 -1.32 8.70
N SER A 138 3.05 -1.50 7.99
CA SER A 138 2.53 -0.55 6.98
C SER A 138 1.91 0.74 7.57
N GLY A 139 1.88 0.88 8.90
CA GLY A 139 1.36 2.08 9.58
C GLY A 139 -0.17 2.12 9.75
N LYS A 140 -0.85 0.98 9.92
CA LYS A 140 -2.31 0.88 10.12
C LYS A 140 -2.88 1.89 11.12
N THR A 141 -2.22 2.08 12.27
CA THR A 141 -2.66 3.00 13.33
C THR A 141 -2.79 4.45 12.83
N VAL A 142 -1.91 4.89 11.93
CA VAL A 142 -1.96 6.23 11.31
C VAL A 142 -3.21 6.35 10.42
N VAL A 143 -3.50 5.32 9.63
CA VAL A 143 -4.70 5.26 8.78
C VAL A 143 -5.97 5.25 9.62
N ILE A 144 -5.99 4.48 10.72
CA ILE A 144 -7.13 4.41 11.65
C ILE A 144 -7.44 5.78 12.24
N ILE A 145 -6.44 6.48 12.79
CA ILE A 145 -6.63 7.80 13.39
C ILE A 145 -7.12 8.81 12.33
N LYS A 146 -6.54 8.76 11.12
CA LYS A 146 -6.98 9.63 10.02
C LYS A 146 -8.42 9.35 9.61
N LEU A 147 -8.82 8.08 9.55
CA LEU A 147 -10.19 7.67 9.28
C LEU A 147 -11.17 8.16 10.36
N ILE A 148 -10.80 8.08 11.64
CA ILE A 148 -11.61 8.61 12.76
C ILE A 148 -11.90 10.10 12.56
N ASP A 149 -10.87 10.90 12.25
CA ASP A 149 -11.02 12.34 12.03
C ASP A 149 -11.91 12.66 10.83
N ILE A 150 -11.83 11.86 9.76
CA ILE A 150 -12.70 11.97 8.58
C ILE A 150 -14.14 11.64 8.94
N LEU A 151 -14.38 10.56 9.69
CA LEU A 151 -15.74 10.19 10.14
C LEU A 151 -16.36 11.31 10.99
N VAL A 152 -15.59 11.88 11.94
CA VAL A 152 -16.07 13.02 12.74
C VAL A 152 -16.37 14.23 11.86
N THR A 153 -15.50 14.55 10.91
CA THR A 153 -15.70 15.64 9.95
C THR A 153 -16.97 15.43 9.12
N TYR A 154 -17.23 14.21 8.65
CA TYR A 154 -18.44 13.90 7.87
C TYR A 154 -19.71 13.93 8.71
N MET A 155 -19.65 13.51 9.99
CA MET A 155 -20.76 13.67 10.94
C MET A 155 -21.06 15.14 11.24
N GLU A 156 -20.03 15.99 11.34
CA GLU A 156 -20.19 17.45 11.50
C GLU A 156 -20.83 18.08 10.26
N ARG A 157 -20.45 17.62 9.07
CA ARG A 157 -21.01 18.08 7.79
C ARG A 157 -22.41 17.52 7.49
N GLY A 158 -22.88 16.53 8.25
CA GLY A 158 -24.16 15.86 8.01
C GLY A 158 -24.16 14.91 6.81
N LEU A 159 -22.98 14.48 6.34
CA LEU A 159 -22.83 13.58 5.19
C LEU A 159 -23.02 12.11 5.59
N ILE A 160 -22.79 11.79 6.86
CA ILE A 160 -23.03 10.47 7.45
C ILE A 160 -23.79 10.62 8.78
N PRO A 161 -24.52 9.57 9.24
CA PRO A 161 -25.24 9.60 10.50
C PRO A 161 -24.34 9.89 11.71
N LYS A 162 -24.86 10.65 12.70
CA LYS A 162 -24.14 10.90 13.96
C LYS A 162 -24.16 9.65 14.85
N ARG A 163 -23.00 9.03 15.04
CA ARG A 163 -22.82 7.77 15.78
C ARG A 163 -21.62 7.87 16.72
N ASN A 164 -21.56 6.99 17.73
CA ASN A 164 -20.38 6.91 18.61
C ASN A 164 -19.28 6.08 17.94
N ILE A 165 -18.01 6.41 18.21
CA ILE A 165 -16.85 5.68 17.68
C ILE A 165 -16.22 4.82 18.78
N LEU A 166 -15.99 3.54 18.48
CA LEU A 166 -15.34 2.57 19.35
C LEU A 166 -14.15 1.91 18.67
N PHE A 167 -12.95 2.11 19.22
CA PHE A 167 -11.71 1.47 18.81
C PHE A 167 -11.42 0.24 19.67
N LEU A 168 -11.20 -0.91 19.04
CA LEU A 168 -10.93 -2.18 19.71
C LEU A 168 -9.63 -2.81 19.21
N THR A 169 -8.78 -3.21 20.16
CA THR A 169 -7.58 -4.02 19.92
C THR A 169 -7.41 -5.04 21.04
N TYR A 170 -6.54 -6.03 20.92
CA TYR A 170 -6.49 -7.18 21.85
C TYR A 170 -5.42 -7.06 22.96
N ARG A 171 -4.58 -6.02 22.92
CA ARG A 171 -3.47 -5.83 23.89
C ARG A 171 -3.34 -4.39 24.38
N ASP A 172 -2.84 -4.25 25.61
CA ASP A 172 -2.65 -2.96 26.28
C ASP A 172 -1.55 -2.10 25.65
N ASP A 173 -0.46 -2.68 25.17
CA ASP A 173 0.62 -1.94 24.52
C ASP A 173 0.20 -1.35 23.16
N LEU A 174 -0.70 -2.03 22.42
CA LEU A 174 -1.31 -1.49 21.20
C LEU A 174 -2.24 -0.31 21.51
N ILE A 175 -2.94 -0.34 22.65
CA ILE A 175 -3.74 0.79 23.13
C ILE A 175 -2.84 1.99 23.45
N GLU A 176 -1.71 1.76 24.13
CA GLU A 176 -0.76 2.85 24.44
C GLU A 176 -0.09 3.41 23.18
N GLN A 177 0.22 2.55 22.19
CA GLN A 177 0.68 3.00 20.87
C GLN A 177 -0.37 3.89 20.18
N PHE A 178 -1.63 3.47 20.17
CA PHE A 178 -2.73 4.25 19.62
C PHE A 178 -2.86 5.61 20.34
N LYS A 179 -2.84 5.64 21.67
CA LYS A 179 -2.87 6.89 22.46
C LYS A 179 -1.71 7.83 22.13
N THR A 180 -0.52 7.28 21.92
CA THR A 180 0.68 8.07 21.57
C THR A 180 0.51 8.74 20.22
N HIS A 181 0.10 7.98 19.19
CA HIS A 181 -0.15 8.54 17.86
C HIS A 181 -1.34 9.51 17.85
N PHE A 182 -2.37 9.26 18.66
CA PHE A 182 -3.52 10.14 18.80
C PHE A 182 -3.14 11.50 19.41
N LYS A 183 -2.20 11.54 20.36
CA LYS A 183 -1.65 12.80 20.90
C LYS A 183 -0.80 13.57 19.90
N GLU A 184 -0.08 12.87 19.03
CA GLU A 184 0.74 13.47 17.96
C GLU A 184 -0.12 14.07 16.84
N PHE A 185 -1.29 13.46 16.61
CA PHE A 185 -2.19 13.79 15.52
C PHE A 185 -2.77 15.20 15.63
N LYS A 186 -2.81 15.92 14.50
CA LYS A 186 -3.47 17.21 14.39
C LYS A 186 -4.82 17.02 13.68
N PRO A 187 -5.96 17.04 14.40
CA PRO A 187 -7.27 16.87 13.79
C PRO A 187 -7.62 18.02 12.85
N GLN A 188 -8.38 17.71 11.81
CA GLN A 188 -8.97 18.71 10.92
C GLN A 188 -10.44 19.01 11.28
N SER A 189 -11.06 18.14 12.06
CA SER A 189 -12.39 18.35 12.63
C SER A 189 -12.43 19.61 13.48
N SER A 190 -13.61 20.25 13.53
CA SER A 190 -13.79 21.46 14.35
C SER A 190 -13.86 21.13 15.85
N LYS A 191 -14.16 19.88 16.19
CA LYS A 191 -14.18 19.36 17.56
C LYS A 191 -12.83 18.89 18.05
N GLN A 192 -12.56 19.13 19.33
CA GLN A 192 -11.45 18.50 20.03
C GLN A 192 -11.77 17.03 20.30
N LEU A 193 -11.05 16.14 19.64
CA LEU A 193 -11.16 14.70 19.86
C LEU A 193 -10.45 14.31 21.16
N PHE A 194 -11.07 13.46 21.97
CA PHE A 194 -10.43 12.91 23.17
C PHE A 194 -10.75 11.43 23.35
N LEU A 195 -9.84 10.71 24.01
CA LEU A 195 -9.95 9.28 24.24
C LEU A 195 -10.62 9.00 25.60
N SER A 196 -11.52 8.03 25.63
CA SER A 196 -12.18 7.55 26.85
C SER A 196 -12.22 6.02 26.88
N ASP A 197 -12.08 5.44 28.07
CA ASP A 197 -12.34 4.01 28.26
C ASP A 197 -13.83 3.72 28.02
N LEU A 198 -14.14 2.57 27.42
CA LEU A 198 -15.53 2.14 27.16
C LEU A 198 -16.37 2.10 28.44
N LYS A 199 -15.79 1.81 29.61
CA LYS A 199 -16.52 1.81 30.90
C LYS A 199 -17.13 3.17 31.26
N GLU A 200 -16.59 4.27 30.73
CA GLU A 200 -17.12 5.63 30.95
C GLU A 200 -18.27 5.98 29.99
N PHE A 201 -18.66 5.08 29.08
CA PHE A 201 -19.67 5.34 28.05
C PHE A 201 -21.00 5.87 28.59
N HIS A 202 -21.60 5.18 29.55
CA HIS A 202 -22.90 5.58 30.10
C HIS A 202 -22.85 6.92 30.82
N LYS A 203 -21.73 7.21 31.48
CA LYS A 203 -21.50 8.48 32.16
C LYS A 203 -21.45 9.62 31.13
N LEU A 204 -20.64 9.50 30.08
CA LEU A 204 -20.54 10.52 29.03
C LEU A 204 -21.84 10.68 28.23
N LYS A 205 -22.59 9.59 28.01
CA LYS A 205 -23.90 9.65 27.34
C LYS A 205 -24.94 10.47 28.14
N GLN A 206 -24.87 10.45 29.47
CA GLN A 206 -25.76 11.23 30.34
C GLN A 206 -25.47 12.73 30.34
N TYR A 207 -24.20 13.15 30.18
CA TYR A 207 -23.81 14.57 30.16
C TYR A 207 -24.17 15.29 28.85
N GLY A 208 -24.63 14.55 27.82
CA GLY A 208 -24.93 15.08 26.50
C GLY A 208 -23.67 15.35 25.66
N SER A 209 -23.84 15.44 24.34
CA SER A 209 -22.72 15.76 23.45
C SER A 209 -22.32 17.22 23.62
N ASP A 210 -21.10 17.45 24.10
CA ASP A 210 -20.47 18.76 24.08
C ASP A 210 -20.34 19.26 22.61
N PHE A 211 -20.63 20.53 22.40
CA PHE A 211 -20.49 21.17 21.11
C PHE A 211 -19.02 21.17 20.65
N THR A 212 -18.10 21.31 21.60
CA THR A 212 -16.67 21.53 21.34
C THR A 212 -15.83 20.26 21.32
N THR A 213 -16.31 19.16 21.89
CA THR A 213 -15.54 17.91 22.02
C THR A 213 -16.25 16.71 21.40
N PHE A 214 -15.47 15.70 21.02
CA PHE A 214 -15.98 14.42 20.52
C PHE A 214 -15.25 13.25 21.20
N PRO A 215 -15.95 12.40 21.99
CA PRO A 215 -15.34 11.25 22.63
C PRO A 215 -15.11 10.10 21.63
N ILE A 216 -13.90 9.53 21.68
CA ILE A 216 -13.55 8.28 21.02
C ILE A 216 -13.34 7.22 22.10
N PHE A 217 -14.17 6.19 22.08
CA PHE A 217 -14.07 5.11 23.06
C PHE A 217 -13.02 4.10 22.63
N TYR A 218 -12.27 3.54 23.58
CA TYR A 218 -11.36 2.44 23.32
C TYR A 218 -11.55 1.32 24.34
N TYR A 219 -11.29 0.07 23.92
CA TYR A 219 -11.25 -1.07 24.85
C TYR A 219 -10.47 -2.25 24.29
N ARG A 220 -10.25 -3.24 25.16
CA ARG A 220 -9.69 -4.53 24.77
C ARG A 220 -10.75 -5.45 24.17
N SER A 221 -10.55 -5.91 22.94
CA SER A 221 -11.49 -6.76 22.20
C SER A 221 -11.70 -8.13 22.86
N ASP A 222 -10.65 -8.70 23.48
CA ASP A 222 -10.71 -9.98 24.18
C ASP A 222 -11.47 -9.91 25.51
N ASN A 223 -11.66 -8.70 26.03
CA ASN A 223 -12.43 -8.43 27.24
C ASN A 223 -13.91 -8.14 26.96
N ILE A 224 -14.40 -8.26 25.72
CA ILE A 224 -15.83 -8.12 25.40
C ILE A 224 -16.44 -9.53 25.28
N SER A 225 -17.49 -9.78 26.07
CA SER A 225 -18.18 -11.08 26.16
C SER A 225 -19.68 -10.89 26.35
N ASP A 226 -20.43 -11.99 26.48
CA ASP A 226 -21.80 -12.06 26.99
C ASP A 226 -21.90 -12.30 28.51
N GLU A 227 -20.82 -12.02 29.24
CA GLU A 227 -20.75 -12.11 30.71
C GLU A 227 -20.07 -10.87 31.28
N GLN A 228 -20.48 -10.45 32.48
CA GLN A 228 -19.85 -9.34 33.20
C GLN A 228 -18.88 -9.87 34.28
N LYS A 229 -17.61 -9.46 34.22
CA LYS A 229 -16.58 -9.66 35.26
C LYS A 229 -15.84 -8.34 35.51
N ASP A 230 -14.72 -8.38 36.23
CA ASP A 230 -13.95 -7.17 36.58
C ASP A 230 -13.34 -6.48 35.34
N LYS A 231 -12.58 -7.25 34.54
CA LYS A 231 -12.03 -6.78 33.25
C LYS A 231 -12.93 -7.11 32.05
N ILE A 232 -13.77 -8.13 32.14
CA ILE A 232 -14.65 -8.55 31.04
C ILE A 232 -15.96 -7.78 31.11
N VAL A 233 -16.37 -7.15 30.02
CA VAL A 233 -17.62 -6.40 29.91
C VAL A 233 -18.65 -7.14 29.06
N ASP A 234 -19.90 -7.12 29.51
CA ASP A 234 -21.02 -7.67 28.73
C ASP A 234 -21.41 -6.69 27.62
N TYR A 235 -21.32 -7.15 26.36
CA TYR A 235 -21.61 -6.33 25.19
C TYR A 235 -23.04 -5.78 25.19
N THR A 236 -24.00 -6.45 25.83
CA THR A 236 -25.41 -6.04 25.86
C THR A 236 -25.62 -4.71 26.58
N PHE A 237 -24.78 -4.38 27.58
CA PHE A 237 -24.83 -3.07 28.25
C PHE A 237 -24.33 -1.93 27.34
N TYR A 238 -23.36 -2.22 26.48
CA TYR A 238 -22.73 -1.23 25.60
C TYR A 238 -23.28 -1.27 24.16
N GLU A 239 -24.33 -2.04 23.91
CA GLU A 239 -24.86 -2.34 22.59
C GLU A 239 -25.32 -1.10 21.80
N ASN A 240 -25.80 -0.07 22.51
CA ASN A 240 -26.13 1.27 21.98
C ASN A 240 -27.07 1.27 20.77
N ASN A 241 -28.11 0.42 20.76
CA ASN A 241 -29.05 0.27 19.64
C ASN A 241 -28.37 -0.04 18.29
N GLY A 242 -27.14 -0.55 18.29
CA GLY A 242 -26.37 -0.83 17.09
C GLY A 242 -25.72 0.39 16.45
N GLU A 243 -25.73 1.54 17.13
CA GLU A 243 -25.37 2.85 16.57
C GLU A 243 -23.88 3.18 16.76
N TRP A 244 -23.01 2.18 16.57
CA TRP A 244 -21.56 2.33 16.64
C TRP A 244 -20.88 2.36 15.28
N TYR A 245 -19.92 3.26 15.14
CA TYR A 245 -18.79 3.08 14.24
C TYR A 245 -17.68 2.34 14.97
N ILE A 246 -17.49 1.07 14.63
CA ILE A 246 -16.52 0.20 15.31
C ILE A 246 -15.29 0.06 14.43
N ILE A 247 -14.12 0.34 15.00
CA ILE A 247 -12.83 0.15 14.36
C ILE A 247 -12.08 -0.95 15.08
N LEU A 248 -11.75 -2.02 14.37
CA LEU A 248 -11.02 -3.17 14.88
C LEU A 248 -9.57 -3.12 14.40
N ASP A 249 -8.61 -3.24 15.29
CA ASP A 249 -7.18 -3.43 14.96
C ASP A 249 -6.69 -4.76 15.52
N GLU A 250 -6.47 -5.73 14.63
CA GLU A 250 -6.06 -7.10 14.95
C GLU A 250 -7.03 -7.83 15.92
N ALA A 251 -8.30 -7.44 15.95
CA ALA A 251 -9.27 -7.92 16.94
C ALA A 251 -9.67 -9.41 16.77
N HIS A 252 -9.32 -10.06 15.66
CA HIS A 252 -9.45 -11.50 15.45
C HIS A 252 -8.37 -12.31 16.21
N LYS A 253 -7.29 -11.67 16.66
CA LYS A 253 -6.26 -12.29 17.50
C LYS A 253 -6.64 -12.12 18.97
N GLY A 254 -6.83 -13.22 19.70
CA GLY A 254 -7.11 -13.10 21.14
C GLY A 254 -7.68 -14.33 21.83
N ASP A 255 -8.33 -15.28 21.15
CA ASP A 255 -8.81 -16.52 21.79
C ASP A 255 -9.37 -17.56 20.82
N LYS A 256 -9.65 -18.77 21.33
CA LYS A 256 -10.43 -19.82 20.65
C LYS A 256 -11.86 -19.38 20.30
N GLU A 257 -12.41 -18.38 21.01
CA GLU A 257 -13.77 -17.83 20.80
C GLU A 257 -13.82 -16.57 19.91
N SER A 258 -12.73 -16.21 19.22
CA SER A 258 -12.66 -15.03 18.33
C SER A 258 -13.84 -14.91 17.36
N SER A 259 -14.31 -16.04 16.81
CA SER A 259 -15.48 -16.07 15.91
C SER A 259 -16.78 -15.59 16.56
N LYS A 260 -16.99 -15.85 17.87
CA LYS A 260 -18.16 -15.40 18.63
C LYS A 260 -18.10 -13.89 18.88
N ARG A 261 -16.92 -13.37 19.27
CA ARG A 261 -16.72 -11.95 19.56
C ARG A 261 -16.94 -11.06 18.34
N GLN A 262 -16.50 -11.51 17.16
CA GLN A 262 -16.79 -10.82 15.90
C GLN A 262 -18.30 -10.60 15.67
N GLN A 263 -19.15 -11.52 16.15
CA GLN A 263 -20.60 -11.36 16.05
C GLN A 263 -21.14 -10.27 16.98
N TYR A 264 -20.56 -10.11 18.17
CA TYR A 264 -20.92 -9.00 19.07
C TYR A 264 -20.64 -7.66 18.42
N PHE A 265 -19.49 -7.51 17.75
CA PHE A 265 -19.15 -6.28 17.04
C PHE A 265 -20.11 -6.03 15.87
N ALA A 266 -20.52 -7.07 15.14
CA ALA A 266 -21.53 -6.94 14.09
C ALA A 266 -22.89 -6.48 14.64
N ILE A 267 -23.31 -6.98 15.81
CA ILE A 267 -24.53 -6.56 16.50
C ILE A 267 -24.45 -5.09 16.91
N MET A 268 -23.35 -4.70 17.57
CA MET A 268 -23.11 -3.33 18.05
C MET A 268 -22.99 -2.32 16.90
N ALA A 269 -22.57 -2.75 15.71
CA ALA A 269 -22.47 -1.90 14.52
C ALA A 269 -23.66 -2.00 13.56
N ARG A 270 -24.76 -2.70 13.92
CA ARG A 270 -25.84 -3.01 12.95
C ARG A 270 -26.54 -1.78 12.36
N ASN A 271 -26.54 -0.63 13.03
CA ASN A 271 -27.10 0.64 12.56
C ASN A 271 -26.01 1.72 12.37
N GLY A 272 -24.74 1.30 12.40
CA GLY A 272 -23.57 2.11 12.13
C GLY A 272 -22.73 1.48 11.02
N PHE A 273 -21.44 1.24 11.28
CA PHE A 273 -20.51 0.70 10.29
C PHE A 273 -19.30 0.05 10.96
N LEU A 274 -18.80 -1.05 10.39
CA LEU A 274 -17.64 -1.79 10.91
C LEU A 274 -16.41 -1.60 10.02
N PHE A 275 -15.29 -1.19 10.61
CA PHE A 275 -14.00 -1.02 9.93
C PHE A 275 -12.99 -2.01 10.53
N ASN A 276 -12.50 -2.96 9.75
CA ASN A 276 -11.61 -4.01 10.26
C ASN A 276 -10.20 -3.91 9.67
N PHE A 277 -9.18 -3.77 10.51
CA PHE A 277 -7.77 -3.68 10.10
C PHE A 277 -7.01 -4.91 10.57
N SER A 278 -6.34 -5.59 9.64
CA SER A 278 -5.58 -6.80 9.94
C SER A 278 -4.45 -7.02 8.95
N ALA A 279 -3.34 -7.59 9.43
CA ALA A 279 -2.32 -8.15 8.54
C ALA A 279 -2.66 -9.56 8.04
N THR A 280 -3.58 -10.28 8.69
CA THR A 280 -3.87 -11.68 8.40
C THR A 280 -5.38 -11.92 8.46
N PHE A 281 -6.07 -11.86 7.33
CA PHE A 281 -7.45 -12.35 7.26
C PHE A 281 -7.46 -13.84 6.95
N THR A 282 -8.30 -14.58 7.68
CA THR A 282 -8.49 -16.02 7.46
C THR A 282 -9.96 -16.37 7.22
N ASP A 283 -10.88 -15.47 7.59
CA ASP A 283 -12.29 -15.61 7.27
C ASP A 283 -12.53 -15.10 5.85
N PHE A 284 -13.15 -15.92 5.01
CA PHE A 284 -13.48 -15.56 3.64
C PHE A 284 -14.44 -14.36 3.56
N ARG A 285 -15.34 -14.17 4.56
CA ARG A 285 -16.18 -12.96 4.68
C ARG A 285 -15.31 -11.71 4.79
N ASP A 286 -14.22 -11.81 5.55
CA ASP A 286 -13.35 -10.67 5.76
C ASP A 286 -12.52 -10.35 4.50
N ILE A 287 -12.07 -11.38 3.78
CA ILE A 287 -11.37 -11.22 2.50
C ILE A 287 -12.30 -10.60 1.45
N ILE A 288 -13.53 -11.11 1.29
CA ILE A 288 -14.52 -10.58 0.34
C ILE A 288 -14.80 -9.09 0.59
N MET A 289 -14.99 -8.72 1.87
CA MET A 289 -15.28 -7.34 2.27
C MET A 289 -14.02 -6.48 2.44
N THR A 290 -12.87 -6.88 1.89
CA THR A 290 -11.66 -6.05 1.88
C THR A 290 -11.79 -4.94 0.84
N VAL A 291 -11.76 -3.69 1.31
CA VAL A 291 -11.82 -2.47 0.49
C VAL A 291 -10.43 -2.00 0.03
N PHE A 292 -9.39 -2.45 0.73
CA PHE A 292 -8.00 -2.14 0.39
C PHE A 292 -7.06 -3.25 0.83
N GLU A 293 -6.43 -3.91 -0.15
CA GLU A 293 -5.40 -4.92 0.02
C GLU A 293 -4.01 -4.29 -0.15
N PHE A 294 -3.21 -4.41 0.91
CA PHE A 294 -1.81 -4.04 0.98
C PHE A 294 -1.07 -5.00 1.91
N ASN A 295 -1.25 -6.30 1.66
CA ASN A 295 -0.69 -7.37 2.45
C ASN A 295 0.83 -7.47 2.26
N LEU A 296 1.45 -8.45 2.90
CA LEU A 296 2.90 -8.65 2.86
C LEU A 296 3.48 -8.75 1.44
N SER A 297 2.77 -9.41 0.53
CA SER A 297 3.19 -9.60 -0.86
C SER A 297 3.25 -8.25 -1.58
N THR A 298 2.15 -7.48 -1.51
CA THR A 298 2.06 -6.16 -2.11
C THR A 298 3.07 -5.19 -1.50
N PHE A 299 3.23 -5.22 -0.18
CA PHE A 299 4.18 -4.39 0.57
C PHE A 299 5.64 -4.59 0.11
N ILE A 300 6.07 -5.84 -0.12
CA ILE A 300 7.42 -6.14 -0.61
C ILE A 300 7.56 -5.76 -2.09
N LYS A 301 6.60 -6.15 -2.93
CA LYS A 301 6.65 -5.89 -4.39
C LYS A 301 6.66 -4.40 -4.74
N GLU A 302 5.93 -3.57 -4.00
CA GLU A 302 5.96 -2.11 -4.17
C GLU A 302 7.20 -1.43 -3.56
N GLY A 303 8.14 -2.21 -3.00
CA GLY A 303 9.41 -1.71 -2.50
C GLY A 303 9.39 -1.18 -1.06
N TYR A 304 8.27 -1.29 -0.34
CA TYR A 304 8.16 -0.81 1.06
C TYR A 304 8.75 -1.79 2.08
N GLY A 305 8.78 -3.08 1.74
CA GLY A 305 9.42 -4.12 2.53
C GLY A 305 10.79 -4.52 1.99
N LYS A 306 11.61 -5.13 2.85
CA LYS A 306 12.81 -5.86 2.45
C LYS A 306 12.46 -7.05 1.56
N GLU A 307 13.37 -7.46 0.69
CA GLU A 307 13.25 -8.76 0.02
C GLU A 307 13.40 -9.90 1.02
N ILE A 308 12.85 -11.07 0.72
CA ILE A 308 13.01 -12.27 1.55
C ILE A 308 13.91 -13.25 0.81
N ARG A 309 14.96 -13.72 1.48
CA ARG A 309 15.83 -14.80 0.98
C ARG A 309 15.89 -15.91 2.03
N ILE A 310 15.37 -17.08 1.69
CA ILE A 310 15.30 -18.22 2.63
C ILE A 310 16.42 -19.19 2.30
N PHE A 311 17.38 -19.37 3.22
CA PHE A 311 18.45 -20.32 3.02
C PHE A 311 17.95 -21.75 3.18
N ASN A 312 18.16 -22.53 2.13
CA ASN A 312 17.74 -23.92 2.07
C ASN A 312 18.94 -24.81 2.38
N GLU A 313 19.19 -25.02 3.66
CA GLU A 313 20.41 -25.70 4.09
C GLU A 313 20.48 -27.19 3.74
N ASN A 314 19.41 -27.82 3.18
CA ASN A 314 19.43 -29.16 2.55
C ASN A 314 18.04 -29.64 2.05
N VAL A 315 17.38 -28.94 1.11
CA VAL A 315 16.21 -29.47 0.38
C VAL A 315 16.46 -29.35 -1.13
N LYS A 316 17.16 -30.32 -1.72
CA LYS A 316 17.02 -30.55 -3.17
C LYS A 316 15.56 -30.97 -3.41
N LEU A 317 14.74 -30.08 -3.95
CA LEU A 317 13.32 -30.30 -4.29
C LEU A 317 13.14 -31.23 -5.51
N HIS A 318 14.01 -32.22 -5.70
CA HIS A 318 13.85 -33.22 -6.74
C HIS A 318 13.81 -34.60 -6.11
N LYS A 319 12.63 -35.21 -6.26
CA LYS A 319 12.28 -36.64 -6.26
C LYS A 319 13.24 -37.58 -5.51
N GLU A 320 12.62 -38.28 -4.57
CA GLU A 320 12.99 -39.56 -3.94
C GLU A 320 13.30 -39.50 -2.46
N LYS A 321 12.66 -40.45 -1.77
CA LYS A 321 12.69 -40.68 -0.33
C LYS A 321 14.14 -40.81 0.14
N LEU A 322 14.62 -39.86 0.93
CA LEU A 322 15.83 -39.99 1.72
C LEU A 322 15.52 -39.56 3.16
N GLU A 323 16.12 -40.31 4.08
CA GLU A 323 15.72 -40.45 5.49
C GLU A 323 15.65 -39.14 6.28
N GLU A 324 14.64 -39.08 7.16
CA GLU A 324 14.24 -37.97 8.02
C GLU A 324 15.19 -37.77 9.22
N ALA A 325 16.46 -37.42 8.98
CA ALA A 325 17.39 -37.07 10.06
C ALA A 325 17.47 -35.54 10.29
N ASP A 326 17.29 -35.12 11.54
CA ASP A 326 17.52 -33.75 12.05
C ASP A 326 19.00 -33.34 11.88
N PHE A 327 19.27 -32.02 11.85
CA PHE A 327 20.63 -31.52 11.75
C PHE A 327 21.48 -31.94 12.97
N THR A 328 22.71 -32.37 12.70
CA THR A 328 23.76 -32.64 13.69
C THR A 328 24.20 -31.34 14.39
N ASP A 329 24.84 -31.45 15.56
CA ASP A 329 25.33 -30.28 16.29
C ASP A 329 26.43 -29.52 15.51
N LEU A 330 27.23 -30.23 14.71
CA LEU A 330 28.23 -29.62 13.84
C LEU A 330 27.58 -28.81 12.71
N GLU A 331 26.52 -29.33 12.10
CA GLU A 331 25.74 -28.60 11.09
C GLU A 331 25.10 -27.35 11.71
N LYS A 332 24.46 -27.46 12.88
CA LYS A 332 23.88 -26.31 13.61
C LYS A 332 24.92 -25.24 13.91
N ASN A 333 26.10 -25.63 14.39
CA ASN A 333 27.22 -24.69 14.62
C ASN A 333 27.64 -23.98 13.34
N LYS A 334 27.65 -24.68 12.20
CA LYS A 334 27.96 -24.10 10.89
C LYS A 334 26.90 -23.07 10.47
N VAL A 335 25.61 -23.31 10.72
CA VAL A 335 24.53 -22.32 10.50
C VAL A 335 24.81 -21.03 11.27
N PHE A 336 25.06 -21.16 12.57
CA PHE A 336 25.33 -20.01 13.42
C PHE A 336 26.58 -19.24 12.97
N LEU A 337 27.62 -19.93 12.54
CA LEU A 337 28.81 -19.29 11.99
C LEU A 337 28.52 -18.51 10.70
N LYS A 338 27.73 -19.06 9.77
CA LYS A 338 27.27 -18.36 8.55
C LYS A 338 26.49 -17.10 8.88
N ASN A 339 25.60 -17.17 9.89
CA ASN A 339 24.84 -16.01 10.34
C ASN A 339 25.75 -14.88 10.84
N LEU A 340 26.78 -15.20 11.61
CA LEU A 340 27.76 -14.21 12.10
C LEU A 340 28.59 -13.62 10.96
N ILE A 341 29.03 -14.45 10.00
CA ILE A 341 29.75 -13.99 8.80
C ILE A 341 28.87 -13.03 8.00
N LEU A 342 27.61 -13.38 7.75
CA LEU A 342 26.69 -12.52 7.01
C LEU A 342 26.41 -11.23 7.77
N LEU A 343 26.21 -11.28 9.10
CA LEU A 343 25.99 -10.06 9.88
C LEU A 343 27.19 -9.09 9.78
N ALA A 344 28.42 -9.62 9.88
CA ALA A 344 29.63 -8.83 9.69
C ALA A 344 29.71 -8.21 8.29
N TYR A 345 29.37 -8.98 7.24
CA TYR A 345 29.27 -8.48 5.87
C TYR A 345 28.29 -7.30 5.76
N LEU A 346 27.07 -7.45 6.30
CA LEU A 346 26.05 -6.41 6.24
C LEU A 346 26.47 -5.14 6.98
N LYS A 347 27.08 -5.26 8.16
CA LYS A 347 27.61 -4.12 8.94
C LYS A 347 28.73 -3.39 8.18
N LYS A 348 29.62 -4.14 7.53
CA LYS A 348 30.68 -3.57 6.69
C LYS A 348 30.10 -2.82 5.48
N ASN A 349 29.04 -3.33 4.87
CA ASN A 349 28.33 -2.64 3.79
C ASN A 349 27.64 -1.37 4.31
N LEU A 350 27.01 -1.41 5.49
CA LEU A 350 26.42 -0.24 6.11
C LEU A 350 27.45 0.89 6.30
N GLU A 351 28.66 0.59 6.78
CA GLU A 351 29.71 1.61 6.91
C GLU A 351 30.07 2.25 5.57
N LYS A 352 30.14 1.46 4.49
CA LYS A 352 30.37 1.99 3.14
C LYS A 352 29.22 2.89 2.70
N VAL A 353 27.98 2.46 2.91
CA VAL A 353 26.77 3.22 2.54
C VAL A 353 26.67 4.53 3.32
N ARG A 354 26.94 4.53 4.63
CA ARG A 354 26.92 5.73 5.47
C ARG A 354 28.01 6.76 5.12
N LYS A 355 29.07 6.32 4.44
CA LYS A 355 30.12 7.20 3.88
C LYS A 355 29.71 7.83 2.53
N LEU A 356 28.63 7.36 1.90
CA LEU A 356 28.10 7.95 0.67
C LEU A 356 27.25 9.18 1.00
N SER A 357 27.28 10.17 0.11
CA SER A 357 26.39 11.33 0.14
C SER A 357 25.71 11.49 -1.22
N PHE A 358 24.40 11.75 -1.25
CA PHE A 358 23.66 12.00 -2.50
C PHE A 358 22.66 13.15 -2.34
N LYS A 359 22.71 14.14 -3.25
CA LYS A 359 21.80 15.31 -3.28
C LYS A 359 21.59 15.96 -1.90
N ASP A 360 22.67 16.25 -1.19
CA ASP A 360 22.66 16.86 0.16
C ASP A 360 21.89 16.08 1.24
N LYS A 361 21.57 14.79 1.00
CA LYS A 361 21.02 13.87 2.01
C LYS A 361 22.07 12.82 2.39
N ASN A 362 22.29 12.68 3.70
CA ASN A 362 23.11 11.61 4.26
C ASN A 362 22.31 10.32 4.34
N PHE A 363 22.89 9.22 3.85
CA PHE A 363 22.30 7.90 4.05
C PHE A 363 22.43 7.50 5.50
N TYR A 364 21.31 7.12 6.13
CA TYR A 364 21.30 6.57 7.47
C TYR A 364 21.43 5.06 7.40
N TYR A 365 20.46 4.40 6.76
CA TYR A 365 20.17 2.96 6.88
C TYR A 365 20.14 2.45 8.33
N HIS A 366 19.11 1.70 8.67
CA HIS A 366 19.06 0.98 9.94
C HIS A 366 20.26 0.02 10.06
N SER A 367 20.82 -0.06 11.27
CA SER A 367 21.95 -0.95 11.53
C SER A 367 21.47 -2.42 11.59
N PRO A 368 22.04 -3.34 10.79
CA PRO A 368 21.60 -4.73 10.73
C PRO A 368 21.55 -5.42 12.09
N LEU A 369 20.54 -6.26 12.30
CA LEU A 369 20.32 -7.01 13.53
C LEU A 369 20.02 -8.47 13.20
N LEU A 370 20.68 -9.38 13.93
CA LEU A 370 20.46 -10.82 13.88
C LEU A 370 19.54 -11.24 15.01
N ILE A 371 18.50 -12.01 14.69
CA ILE A 371 17.52 -12.49 15.67
C ILE A 371 17.53 -14.01 15.69
N TYR A 372 17.74 -14.56 16.87
CA TYR A 372 17.55 -15.97 17.16
C TYR A 372 16.23 -16.19 17.89
N LEU A 373 15.35 -16.95 17.25
CA LEU A 373 14.04 -17.33 17.75
C LEU A 373 14.07 -18.78 18.17
N VAL A 374 14.14 -19.02 19.49
CA VAL A 374 14.31 -20.35 20.07
C VAL A 374 12.97 -20.94 20.55
N ASN A 375 12.85 -22.26 20.54
CA ASN A 375 11.65 -22.95 21.01
C ASN A 375 11.60 -23.10 22.54
N SER A 376 12.73 -23.33 23.20
CA SER A 376 12.83 -23.56 24.65
C SER A 376 13.82 -22.61 25.36
N VAL A 377 13.51 -22.25 26.61
CA VAL A 377 14.28 -21.24 27.39
C VAL A 377 14.60 -21.69 28.82
N ASN A 378 13.60 -22.04 29.64
CA ASN A 378 13.77 -22.43 31.05
C ASN A 378 13.49 -23.93 31.26
N VAL A 379 14.16 -24.77 30.48
CA VAL A 379 14.19 -26.24 30.63
C VAL A 379 15.64 -26.70 30.72
N ASP A 380 15.90 -27.96 31.06
CA ASP A 380 17.24 -28.53 31.00
C ASP A 380 17.70 -28.65 29.54
N ASP A 381 18.95 -28.28 29.28
CA ASP A 381 19.53 -28.17 27.93
C ASP A 381 18.65 -27.36 26.97
N SER A 382 18.21 -26.17 27.40
CA SER A 382 17.34 -25.34 26.58
C SER A 382 18.05 -24.84 25.33
N ASP A 383 17.28 -24.62 24.26
CA ASP A 383 17.79 -24.09 22.99
C ASP A 383 18.52 -22.75 23.19
N LEU A 384 18.04 -21.91 24.10
CA LEU A 384 18.65 -20.63 24.44
C LEU A 384 20.01 -20.80 25.13
N GLU A 385 20.09 -21.72 26.09
CA GLU A 385 21.32 -22.01 26.82
C GLU A 385 22.42 -22.54 25.87
N ILE A 386 22.04 -23.49 24.99
CA ILE A 386 22.94 -24.04 23.97
C ILE A 386 23.43 -22.94 23.03
N LEU A 387 22.54 -22.05 22.58
CA LEU A 387 22.90 -20.95 21.70
C LEU A 387 23.86 -19.95 22.36
N ILE A 388 23.62 -19.59 23.62
CA ILE A 388 24.53 -18.71 24.39
C ILE A 388 25.91 -19.38 24.48
N ARG A 389 25.96 -20.68 24.80
CA ARG A 389 27.22 -21.44 24.86
C ARG A 389 27.98 -21.43 23.54
N ILE A 390 27.28 -21.58 22.42
CA ILE A 390 27.89 -21.52 21.08
C ILE A 390 28.48 -20.13 20.82
N LEU A 391 27.77 -19.06 21.20
CA LEU A 391 28.29 -17.69 21.07
C LEU A 391 29.51 -17.45 21.98
N THR A 392 29.50 -17.97 23.22
CA THR A 392 30.67 -17.94 24.12
C THR A 392 31.88 -18.62 23.48
N ASN A 393 31.68 -19.80 22.89
CA ASN A 393 32.75 -20.51 22.21
C ASN A 393 33.28 -19.74 21.01
N PHE A 394 32.44 -19.04 20.24
CA PHE A 394 32.92 -18.24 19.11
C PHE A 394 33.70 -16.99 19.51
N ALA A 395 33.57 -16.53 20.76
CA ALA A 395 34.25 -15.34 21.27
C ALA A 395 35.49 -15.63 22.15
N SER A 396 35.61 -16.83 22.72
CA SER A 396 36.68 -17.18 23.66
C SER A 396 38.06 -17.25 22.99
N GLU A 397 39.13 -16.88 23.70
CA GLU A 397 40.49 -16.82 23.12
C GLU A 397 40.97 -18.17 22.55
N ASP A 398 40.76 -19.26 23.29
CA ASP A 398 41.19 -20.61 22.93
C ASP A 398 40.50 -21.13 21.68
N THR A 399 39.22 -20.80 21.51
CA THR A 399 38.43 -21.26 20.37
C THR A 399 38.56 -20.28 19.19
N TYR A 400 38.66 -18.98 19.44
CA TYR A 400 38.80 -17.95 18.42
C TYR A 400 40.05 -18.16 17.55
N LYS A 401 41.20 -18.44 18.17
CA LYS A 401 42.47 -18.71 17.47
C LYS A 401 42.42 -19.96 16.59
N ASN A 402 41.62 -20.96 16.97
CA ASN A 402 41.53 -22.24 16.30
C ASN A 402 40.39 -22.30 15.28
N LEU A 403 39.25 -21.65 15.55
CA LEU A 403 38.01 -21.80 14.78
C LEU A 403 37.94 -20.84 13.59
N LEU A 404 38.31 -19.56 13.75
CA LEU A 404 38.20 -18.59 12.64
C LEU A 404 39.35 -18.65 11.63
N THR A 405 40.38 -19.43 11.95
CA THR A 405 41.44 -19.88 11.03
C THR A 405 41.22 -21.32 10.57
N SER A 406 40.22 -22.03 11.11
CA SER A 406 39.93 -23.43 10.78
C SER A 406 39.39 -23.63 9.37
N GLU A 407 39.52 -24.87 8.90
CA GLU A 407 38.83 -25.35 7.70
C GLU A 407 37.30 -25.18 7.80
N VAL A 408 36.71 -25.30 9.00
CA VAL A 408 35.25 -25.13 9.24
C VAL A 408 34.80 -23.70 8.93
N PHE A 409 35.59 -22.68 9.26
CA PHE A 409 35.27 -21.28 8.91
C PHE A 409 35.35 -21.03 7.41
N GLN A 410 36.38 -21.56 6.75
CA GLN A 410 36.51 -21.45 5.30
C GLN A 410 35.40 -22.21 4.57
N GLU A 411 35.03 -23.38 5.08
CA GLU A 411 33.90 -24.16 4.57
C GLU A 411 32.57 -23.40 4.75
N ALA A 412 32.32 -22.82 5.93
CA ALA A 412 31.12 -22.01 6.17
C ALA A 412 31.03 -20.81 5.21
N LYS A 413 32.16 -20.11 4.94
CA LYS A 413 32.23 -19.05 3.93
C LYS A 413 31.93 -19.57 2.52
N ARG A 414 32.59 -20.65 2.10
CA ARG A 414 32.38 -21.27 0.77
C ARG A 414 30.93 -21.70 0.58
N GLU A 415 30.34 -22.36 1.57
CA GLU A 415 28.93 -22.76 1.54
C GLU A 415 28.01 -21.55 1.42
N LEU A 416 28.22 -20.49 2.21
CA LEU A 416 27.44 -19.25 2.12
C LEU A 416 27.53 -18.62 0.72
N ILE A 417 28.73 -18.55 0.14
CA ILE A 417 28.97 -17.98 -1.20
C ILE A 417 28.31 -18.81 -2.31
N SER A 418 28.36 -20.14 -2.17
CA SER A 418 27.80 -21.08 -3.14
C SER A 418 26.29 -21.27 -3.03
N SER A 419 25.69 -20.86 -1.91
CA SER A 419 24.27 -21.07 -1.65
C SER A 419 23.37 -20.24 -2.55
N THR A 420 22.21 -20.80 -2.87
CA THR A 420 21.13 -20.18 -3.65
C THR A 420 19.87 -20.16 -2.77
N PRO A 421 19.74 -19.18 -1.84
CA PRO A 421 18.56 -19.01 -1.02
C PRO A 421 17.36 -18.71 -1.91
N ILE A 422 16.26 -19.34 -1.54
CA ILE A 422 15.02 -19.34 -2.29
C ILE A 422 14.38 -17.95 -2.21
N ASP A 423 13.97 -17.44 -3.36
CA ASP A 423 12.97 -16.36 -3.43
C ASP A 423 11.57 -16.97 -3.25
N PRO A 424 10.80 -16.60 -2.22
CA PRO A 424 9.43 -17.06 -2.12
C PRO A 424 8.52 -16.47 -3.21
N PHE A 425 8.92 -15.38 -3.89
CA PHE A 425 8.14 -14.71 -4.94
C PHE A 425 8.45 -15.18 -6.36
N ASP A 426 9.65 -15.71 -6.61
CA ASP A 426 10.09 -16.08 -7.96
C ASP A 426 11.02 -17.31 -7.92
N SER A 427 10.46 -18.49 -8.19
CA SER A 427 11.25 -19.73 -8.25
C SER A 427 12.18 -19.83 -9.46
N ALA A 428 12.12 -18.89 -10.41
CA ALA A 428 13.04 -18.85 -11.55
C ALA A 428 14.30 -18.02 -11.25
N ASN A 429 14.30 -17.24 -10.16
CA ASN A 429 15.37 -16.29 -9.83
C ASN A 429 16.01 -16.63 -8.47
N ASP A 430 16.57 -17.84 -8.37
CA ASP A 430 17.30 -18.35 -7.19
C ASP A 430 18.72 -17.73 -7.03
N SER A 431 19.06 -16.72 -7.83
CA SER A 431 20.35 -16.02 -7.71
C SER A 431 20.28 -14.95 -6.61
N ILE A 432 21.31 -14.90 -5.75
CA ILE A 432 21.43 -13.82 -4.77
C ILE A 432 21.96 -12.58 -5.49
N GLU A 433 21.07 -11.86 -6.16
CA GLU A 433 21.42 -10.58 -6.75
C GLU A 433 21.83 -9.61 -5.62
N GLY A 434 23.14 -9.34 -5.49
CA GLY A 434 23.68 -8.34 -4.56
C GLY A 434 24.65 -8.84 -3.48
N LEU A 435 24.82 -10.14 -3.24
CA LEU A 435 25.92 -10.61 -2.38
C LEU A 435 27.23 -10.63 -3.16
N ASN A 436 28.14 -9.72 -2.82
CA ASN A 436 29.46 -9.66 -3.45
C ASN A 436 30.34 -10.79 -2.91
N ARG A 437 30.54 -11.82 -3.76
CA ARG A 437 31.32 -13.02 -3.41
C ARG A 437 32.75 -12.68 -2.99
N GLU A 438 33.42 -11.78 -3.70
CA GLU A 438 34.80 -11.39 -3.39
C GLU A 438 34.91 -10.70 -2.02
N GLU A 439 33.92 -9.89 -1.64
CA GLU A 439 33.90 -9.22 -0.34
C GLU A 439 33.61 -10.19 0.80
N LEU A 440 32.73 -11.17 0.59
CA LEU A 440 32.48 -12.25 1.55
C LEU A 440 33.72 -13.13 1.75
N GLU A 441 34.45 -13.46 0.68
CA GLU A 441 35.70 -14.24 0.77
C GLU A 441 36.77 -13.53 1.61
N LYS A 442 36.87 -12.20 1.44
CA LYS A 442 37.84 -11.34 2.15
C LYS A 442 37.52 -11.12 3.63
N LEU A 443 36.35 -11.57 4.13
CA LEU A 443 36.03 -11.45 5.56
C LEU A 443 36.94 -12.37 6.41
N SER A 444 37.44 -11.75 7.47
CA SER A 444 38.32 -12.35 8.47
C SER A 444 37.56 -12.58 9.78
N GLY A 445 38.11 -13.42 10.67
CA GLY A 445 37.59 -13.53 12.03
C GLY A 445 37.60 -12.21 12.79
N THR A 446 38.56 -11.32 12.49
CA THR A 446 38.65 -9.99 13.11
C THR A 446 37.50 -9.08 12.69
N ASP A 447 36.99 -9.21 11.46
CA ASP A 447 35.77 -8.50 11.05
C ASP A 447 34.58 -8.92 11.92
N ILE A 448 34.47 -10.21 12.30
CA ILE A 448 33.37 -10.71 13.15
C ILE A 448 33.48 -10.13 14.57
N LEU A 449 34.67 -10.08 15.18
CA LEU A 449 34.82 -9.44 16.50
C LEU A 449 34.37 -7.97 16.46
N ASN A 450 34.86 -7.24 15.47
CA ASN A 450 34.60 -5.81 15.37
C ASN A 450 33.13 -5.51 15.10
N PHE A 451 32.53 -6.16 14.09
CA PHE A 451 31.19 -5.83 13.61
C PHE A 451 30.05 -6.56 14.33
N VAL A 452 30.34 -7.71 14.98
CA VAL A 452 29.32 -8.52 15.66
C VAL A 452 29.47 -8.47 17.17
N PHE A 453 30.68 -8.66 17.70
CA PHE A 453 30.93 -8.71 19.15
C PHE A 453 31.33 -7.35 19.77
N ASN A 454 31.43 -6.29 18.96
CA ASN A 454 31.88 -4.95 19.36
C ASN A 454 33.25 -4.93 20.07
N ALA A 455 34.16 -5.83 19.71
CA ALA A 455 35.46 -5.97 20.36
C ALA A 455 36.60 -6.02 19.34
N GLN A 456 37.80 -5.59 19.76
CA GLN A 456 39.02 -5.69 18.92
C GLN A 456 39.76 -7.00 19.13
N THR A 457 39.61 -7.61 20.31
CA THR A 457 40.26 -8.87 20.70
C THR A 457 39.23 -9.85 21.29
N PRO A 458 39.45 -11.16 21.15
CA PRO A 458 38.59 -12.17 21.77
C PRO A 458 38.65 -12.06 23.30
N GLY A 459 37.67 -12.65 23.98
CA GLY A 459 37.56 -12.58 25.43
C GLY A 459 36.37 -13.36 25.97
N GLU A 460 36.33 -13.48 27.29
CA GLU A 460 35.24 -14.15 28.02
C GLU A 460 33.97 -13.27 28.02
N ILE A 461 32.80 -13.91 28.17
CA ILE A 461 31.50 -13.21 28.17
C ILE A 461 31.18 -12.68 29.57
N GLU A 462 30.83 -11.40 29.63
CA GLU A 462 30.24 -10.71 30.76
C GLU A 462 28.73 -10.56 30.55
N ILE A 463 27.92 -10.99 31.54
CA ILE A 463 26.46 -10.81 31.55
C ILE A 463 26.10 -9.62 32.42
N ILE A 464 25.33 -8.70 31.82
CA ILE A 464 24.77 -7.52 32.48
C ILE A 464 23.27 -7.76 32.70
N LYS A 465 22.83 -7.69 33.97
CA LYS A 465 21.41 -7.88 34.33
C LYS A 465 20.63 -6.57 34.23
N SER A 466 19.40 -6.63 33.71
CA SER A 466 18.42 -5.55 33.88
C SER A 466 17.67 -5.67 35.22
N THR A 467 17.22 -4.53 35.74
CA THR A 467 16.35 -4.41 36.92
C THR A 467 15.00 -5.12 36.73
N SER A 468 14.49 -5.21 35.50
CA SER A 468 13.19 -5.83 35.19
C SER A 468 13.20 -7.37 35.28
N LYS A 469 14.38 -8.00 35.33
CA LYS A 469 14.61 -9.46 35.24
C LYS A 469 14.10 -10.13 33.96
N LYS A 470 13.57 -9.36 33.01
CA LYS A 470 13.04 -9.84 31.73
C LYS A 470 14.10 -9.85 30.63
N GLU A 471 15.22 -9.18 30.86
CA GLU A 471 16.28 -9.06 29.88
C GLU A 471 17.69 -9.10 30.50
N ILE A 472 18.63 -9.63 29.73
CA ILE A 472 20.06 -9.64 30.05
C ILE A 472 20.87 -9.27 28.81
N ALA A 473 21.89 -8.44 28.97
CA ALA A 473 22.81 -8.10 27.88
C ALA A 473 24.10 -8.92 28.01
N LEU A 474 24.66 -9.32 26.87
CA LEU A 474 25.94 -10.02 26.77
C LEU A 474 26.98 -9.07 26.17
N LYS A 475 28.16 -9.08 26.77
CA LYS A 475 29.28 -8.21 26.43
C LYS A 475 30.57 -9.04 26.52
N LEU A 476 31.61 -8.69 25.75
CA LEU A 476 32.95 -9.25 25.98
C LEU A 476 33.70 -8.42 27.01
N MET A 477 34.48 -9.07 27.88
CA MET A 477 35.33 -8.35 28.85
C MET A 477 36.36 -7.42 28.19
N THR A 478 36.67 -7.66 26.91
CA THR A 478 37.57 -6.84 26.08
C THR A 478 36.86 -5.69 25.34
N SER A 479 35.56 -5.50 25.56
CA SER A 479 34.77 -4.41 25.03
C SER A 479 34.21 -3.55 26.16
N ASP A 480 33.72 -2.35 25.84
CA ASP A 480 32.90 -1.53 26.75
C ASP A 480 31.41 -1.58 26.40
N LYS A 481 31.06 -2.22 25.28
CA LYS A 481 29.71 -2.18 24.69
C LYS A 481 29.09 -3.58 24.62
N PRO A 482 27.82 -3.76 25.04
CA PRO A 482 27.13 -5.02 24.85
C PRO A 482 26.92 -5.31 23.36
N PHE A 483 26.93 -6.58 22.99
CA PHE A 483 26.72 -7.02 21.60
C PHE A 483 25.44 -7.83 21.41
N ALA A 484 24.93 -8.47 22.46
CA ALA A 484 23.71 -9.24 22.38
C ALA A 484 22.75 -8.93 23.54
N LEU A 485 21.46 -9.14 23.29
CA LEU A 485 20.40 -8.95 24.27
C LEU A 485 19.48 -10.16 24.25
N VAL A 486 19.27 -10.77 25.42
CA VAL A 486 18.32 -11.83 25.63
C VAL A 486 17.05 -11.23 26.24
N ARG A 487 15.87 -11.55 25.70
CA ARG A 487 14.59 -11.12 26.28
C ARG A 487 13.64 -12.30 26.42
N ILE A 488 13.28 -12.63 27.67
CA ILE A 488 12.40 -13.73 28.03
C ILE A 488 11.50 -13.34 29.22
N GLY A 489 10.54 -14.19 29.58
CA GLY A 489 9.58 -13.88 30.65
C GLY A 489 10.24 -13.69 32.02
N ASP A 490 11.15 -14.60 32.38
CA ASP A 490 11.98 -14.53 33.58
C ASP A 490 13.36 -15.10 33.23
N ALA A 491 14.39 -14.26 33.31
CA ALA A 491 15.77 -14.63 33.00
C ALA A 491 16.52 -15.23 34.21
N SER A 492 15.97 -15.17 35.41
CA SER A 492 16.65 -15.62 36.64
C SER A 492 17.10 -17.09 36.55
N PRO A 493 16.26 -18.06 36.12
CA PRO A 493 16.65 -19.47 36.05
C PRO A 493 17.78 -19.72 35.04
N LEU A 494 17.75 -19.00 33.91
CA LEU A 494 18.78 -19.09 32.87
C LEU A 494 20.12 -18.56 33.39
N ILE A 495 20.10 -17.43 34.10
CA ILE A 495 21.31 -16.85 34.68
C ILE A 495 21.93 -17.82 35.69
N ASP A 496 21.13 -18.40 36.59
CA ASP A 496 21.63 -19.29 37.65
C ASP A 496 22.30 -20.56 37.10
N LYS A 497 21.84 -21.05 35.96
CA LYS A 497 22.52 -22.12 35.21
C LYS A 497 23.82 -21.61 34.58
N ILE A 498 23.77 -20.48 33.88
CA ILE A 498 24.92 -19.98 33.14
C ILE A 498 26.09 -19.58 34.05
N LYS A 499 25.84 -19.17 35.31
CA LYS A 499 26.92 -18.86 36.28
C LYS A 499 27.85 -20.03 36.57
N GLN A 500 27.42 -21.26 36.30
CA GLN A 500 28.17 -22.47 36.63
C GLN A 500 29.26 -22.78 35.59
N TYR A 501 29.26 -22.06 34.45
CA TYR A 501 30.24 -22.23 33.39
C TYR A 501 31.53 -21.45 33.67
N LYS A 502 32.68 -22.03 33.30
CA LYS A 502 34.02 -21.48 33.60
C LYS A 502 34.31 -20.14 32.92
N ASP A 503 33.69 -19.87 31.77
CA ASP A 503 34.07 -18.76 30.88
C ASP A 503 33.01 -17.63 30.85
N VAL A 504 32.18 -17.53 31.90
CA VAL A 504 31.11 -16.53 32.00
C VAL A 504 31.13 -15.80 33.33
N TYR A 505 31.22 -14.47 33.27
CA TYR A 505 31.23 -13.59 34.44
C TYR A 505 29.93 -12.78 34.51
N ILE A 506 29.51 -12.44 35.72
CA ILE A 506 28.23 -11.76 35.93
C ILE A 506 28.47 -10.48 36.72
N GLN A 507 28.08 -9.38 36.10
CA GLN A 507 28.11 -8.05 36.71
C GLN A 507 26.68 -7.57 36.94
N GLU A 508 26.40 -7.11 38.15
CA GLU A 508 25.14 -6.42 38.47
C GLU A 508 25.35 -4.92 38.26
N ARG A 509 24.64 -4.33 37.29
CA ARG A 509 24.52 -2.88 37.16
C ARG A 509 23.19 -2.43 37.74
N PHE A 510 23.22 -1.30 38.45
CA PHE A 510 22.05 -0.64 39.03
C PHE A 510 21.53 0.52 38.14
N GLU A 511 21.88 0.54 36.85
CA GLU A 511 21.40 1.58 35.91
C GLU A 511 19.96 1.29 35.45
N SER A 512 19.16 2.34 35.33
CA SER A 512 17.69 2.31 35.29
C SER A 512 17.07 2.00 33.93
N ASP A 513 17.85 1.91 32.86
CA ASP A 513 17.31 1.95 31.49
C ASP A 513 17.27 0.55 30.88
N ASP A 514 16.07 0.05 30.58
CA ASP A 514 15.85 -1.23 29.89
C ASP A 514 16.42 -1.17 28.45
N PHE A 515 17.45 -1.98 28.16
CA PHE A 515 18.14 -2.08 26.87
C PHE A 515 17.19 -2.29 25.70
N PHE A 516 16.15 -3.12 25.86
CA PHE A 516 15.24 -3.43 24.77
C PHE A 516 14.38 -2.24 24.34
N SER A 517 13.99 -1.39 25.30
CA SER A 517 13.18 -0.20 25.01
C SER A 517 13.94 0.82 24.15
N ASN A 518 15.26 0.81 24.25
CA ASN A 518 16.16 1.71 23.53
C ASN A 518 16.82 1.08 22.28
N LEU A 519 16.40 -0.13 21.88
CA LEU A 519 17.04 -0.91 20.80
C LEU A 519 17.17 -0.15 19.47
N GLU A 520 16.24 0.74 19.13
CA GLU A 520 16.33 1.51 17.88
C GLU A 520 17.38 2.62 17.93
N ASN A 521 17.64 3.20 19.11
CA ASN A 521 18.64 4.27 19.28
C ASN A 521 20.03 3.72 19.62
N ASP A 522 20.08 2.57 20.32
CA ASP A 522 21.33 1.89 20.64
C ASP A 522 21.68 0.81 19.59
N GLU A 523 22.49 1.21 18.61
CA GLU A 523 22.94 0.31 17.54
C GLU A 523 24.01 -0.70 17.98
N ASN A 524 24.49 -0.66 19.24
CA ASN A 524 25.53 -1.57 19.71
C ASN A 524 25.01 -3.01 19.86
N ILE A 525 23.74 -3.20 20.20
CA ILE A 525 23.14 -4.55 20.24
C ILE A 525 23.03 -5.10 18.81
N ASN A 526 23.82 -6.11 18.48
CA ASN A 526 23.88 -6.73 17.15
C ASN A 526 23.08 -8.03 17.07
N ILE A 527 22.85 -8.69 18.20
CA ILE A 527 22.13 -9.98 18.28
C ILE A 527 20.99 -9.89 19.30
N LEU A 528 19.78 -10.33 18.91
CA LEU A 528 18.67 -10.58 19.82
C LEU A 528 18.44 -12.08 19.99
N LEU A 529 18.24 -12.53 21.23
CA LEU A 529 17.94 -13.92 21.55
C LEU A 529 16.65 -14.02 22.39
N GLY A 530 15.76 -14.94 22.03
CA GLY A 530 14.51 -15.10 22.77
C GLY A 530 13.51 -15.99 22.08
N SER A 531 12.34 -16.12 22.72
CA SER A 531 11.26 -17.00 22.27
C SER A 531 9.96 -16.21 22.08
N ARG A 532 8.99 -16.42 22.97
CA ARG A 532 7.65 -15.83 22.93
C ARG A 532 7.61 -14.32 23.11
N ALA A 533 8.64 -13.76 23.74
CA ALA A 533 8.70 -12.32 24.00
C ALA A 533 8.82 -11.47 22.73
N PHE A 534 9.28 -12.05 21.61
CA PHE A 534 9.40 -11.37 20.32
C PHE A 534 8.21 -11.61 19.39
N TYR A 535 7.19 -12.35 19.86
CA TYR A 535 5.98 -12.62 19.08
C TYR A 535 5.32 -11.29 18.69
N GLU A 536 5.13 -10.41 19.66
CA GLU A 536 4.30 -9.22 19.52
C GLU A 536 4.64 -8.16 20.58
N GLY A 537 4.48 -6.87 20.22
CA GLY A 537 4.74 -5.74 21.12
C GLY A 537 6.14 -5.14 21.07
N TRP A 538 6.80 -5.28 19.93
CA TRP A 538 8.06 -4.59 19.66
C TRP A 538 8.10 -4.07 18.22
N ASP A 539 8.83 -2.97 18.03
CA ASP A 539 8.93 -2.23 16.78
C ASP A 539 10.41 -1.95 16.48
N SER A 540 10.93 -2.52 15.39
CA SER A 540 12.31 -2.29 14.94
C SER A 540 12.43 -2.42 13.42
N ASN A 541 13.23 -1.54 12.82
CA ASN A 541 13.56 -1.61 11.39
C ASN A 541 14.84 -2.41 11.12
N ARG A 542 15.60 -2.70 12.19
CA ARG A 542 16.93 -3.29 12.17
C ARG A 542 17.04 -4.77 11.76
N PRO A 543 16.01 -5.63 11.86
CA PRO A 543 16.22 -7.06 11.60
C PRO A 543 16.57 -7.34 10.15
N ASN A 544 17.75 -7.93 9.91
CA ASN A 544 18.17 -8.35 8.57
C ASN A 544 18.42 -9.85 8.50
N ILE A 545 18.59 -10.51 9.64
CA ILE A 545 18.74 -11.96 9.70
C ILE A 545 17.82 -12.51 10.78
N ILE A 546 16.97 -13.48 10.43
CA ILE A 546 16.14 -14.22 11.39
C ILE A 546 16.51 -15.69 11.29
N THR A 547 16.79 -16.31 12.44
CA THR A 547 17.06 -17.75 12.52
C THR A 547 16.11 -18.42 13.50
N PHE A 548 15.31 -19.35 12.98
CA PHE A 548 14.39 -20.17 13.75
C PHE A 548 15.12 -21.42 14.27
N VAL A 549 15.33 -21.48 15.59
CA VAL A 549 16.07 -22.56 16.25
C VAL A 549 15.09 -23.58 16.80
N ASN A 550 15.11 -24.78 16.24
CA ASN A 550 14.34 -25.96 16.66
C ASN A 550 12.80 -25.80 16.69
N ILE A 551 12.25 -24.93 15.84
CA ILE A 551 10.80 -24.69 15.72
C ILE A 551 10.13 -25.79 14.88
N GLY A 552 8.95 -26.26 15.31
CA GLY A 552 8.17 -27.31 14.62
C GLY A 552 7.10 -26.79 13.63
N GLN A 553 6.21 -27.69 13.16
CA GLN A 553 5.20 -27.40 12.13
C GLN A 553 3.78 -27.05 12.67
N GLY A 554 3.60 -26.97 13.99
CA GLY A 554 2.28 -26.73 14.59
C GLY A 554 1.63 -25.41 14.15
N THR A 555 0.30 -25.29 14.26
CA THR A 555 -0.45 -24.07 13.88
C THR A 555 0.07 -22.81 14.56
N ASP A 556 0.51 -22.91 15.81
CA ASP A 556 1.09 -21.79 16.56
C ASP A 556 2.48 -21.42 16.03
N ALA A 557 3.26 -22.40 15.58
CA ALA A 557 4.57 -22.17 14.96
C ALA A 557 4.44 -21.48 13.59
N LYS A 558 3.44 -21.86 12.79
CA LYS A 558 3.13 -21.19 11.51
C LYS A 558 2.82 -19.70 11.72
N LYS A 559 1.93 -19.40 12.66
CA LYS A 559 1.61 -18.01 13.05
C LYS A 559 2.86 -17.27 13.54
N PHE A 560 3.68 -17.93 14.35
CA PHE A 560 4.91 -17.34 14.88
C PHE A 560 5.91 -16.97 13.77
N ILE A 561 6.12 -17.86 12.80
CA ILE A 561 7.00 -17.63 11.65
C ILE A 561 6.54 -16.39 10.88
N LEU A 562 5.26 -16.33 10.50
CA LEU A 562 4.72 -15.22 9.70
C LEU A 562 4.78 -13.88 10.43
N GLN A 563 4.47 -13.84 11.73
CA GLN A 563 4.57 -12.61 12.52
C GLN A 563 6.02 -12.12 12.65
N SER A 564 6.96 -13.04 12.86
CA SER A 564 8.38 -12.70 12.99
C SER A 564 8.95 -12.13 11.70
N ILE A 565 8.65 -12.78 10.57
CA ILE A 565 9.04 -12.29 9.24
C ILE A 565 8.38 -10.94 8.96
N GLY A 566 7.07 -10.81 9.20
CA GLY A 566 6.31 -9.56 9.01
C GLY A 566 6.92 -8.36 9.73
N ARG A 567 7.51 -8.55 10.91
CA ARG A 567 8.20 -7.50 11.67
C ARG A 567 9.59 -7.18 11.13
N GLY A 568 10.31 -8.18 10.62
CA GLY A 568 11.67 -8.00 10.11
C GLY A 568 11.78 -7.32 8.74
N LEU A 569 10.67 -7.11 8.04
CA LEU A 569 10.66 -6.58 6.68
C LEU A 569 10.73 -5.06 6.59
N ARG A 570 10.63 -4.34 7.70
CA ARG A 570 10.62 -2.88 7.68
C ARG A 570 11.98 -2.33 7.28
N ILE A 571 11.99 -1.26 6.50
CA ILE A 571 13.19 -0.58 6.06
C ILE A 571 13.14 0.91 6.38
N LYS A 572 14.29 1.45 6.76
CA LYS A 572 14.50 2.89 7.02
C LYS A 572 15.84 3.34 6.41
N PRO A 573 15.84 3.90 5.18
CA PRO A 573 17.05 4.40 4.53
C PRO A 573 17.53 5.77 5.07
N PHE A 574 16.62 6.61 5.56
CA PHE A 574 16.89 7.97 6.04
C PHE A 574 16.47 8.17 7.49
N LYS A 575 17.15 9.04 8.25
CA LYS A 575 16.92 9.25 9.69
C LYS A 575 15.68 10.12 9.97
N ASP A 576 15.58 11.24 9.25
CA ASP A 576 14.61 12.33 9.49
C ASP A 576 13.48 12.38 8.46
N ASP A 577 13.48 11.46 7.50
CA ASP A 577 12.50 11.40 6.41
C ASP A 577 11.61 10.17 6.58
N ASP A 578 10.58 10.28 7.45
CA ASP A 578 9.56 9.25 7.61
C ASP A 578 8.73 9.06 6.32
N VAL A 579 8.88 9.95 5.32
CA VAL A 579 8.16 9.91 4.04
C VAL A 579 8.74 8.87 3.09
N ASN A 580 10.01 8.47 3.25
CA ASN A 580 10.71 7.63 2.27
C ASN A 580 11.19 6.29 2.86
N ARG A 581 10.25 5.36 3.04
CA ARG A 581 10.50 3.95 3.42
C ARG A 581 10.58 2.98 2.24
N LYS A 582 10.79 3.48 1.02
CA LYS A 582 11.00 2.62 -0.15
C LYS A 582 12.47 2.17 -0.23
N ARG A 583 12.66 0.95 -0.73
CA ARG A 583 13.96 0.42 -1.16
C ARG A 583 14.60 1.37 -2.18
N LEU A 584 15.87 1.65 -1.98
CA LEU A 584 16.69 2.51 -2.83
C LEU A 584 17.50 1.72 -3.86
N SER A 585 17.66 0.41 -3.68
CA SER A 585 18.39 -0.43 -4.65
C SER A 585 17.71 -0.49 -6.02
N ASP A 586 16.40 -0.21 -6.09
CA ASP A 586 15.61 -0.13 -7.31
C ASP A 586 15.55 1.31 -7.89
N ASN A 587 16.16 2.28 -7.21
CA ASN A 587 16.20 3.67 -7.69
C ASN A 587 17.22 3.81 -8.83
N ALA A 588 16.77 4.23 -10.01
CA ALA A 588 17.60 4.40 -11.21
C ALA A 588 18.86 5.26 -10.96
N SER A 589 18.75 6.30 -10.13
CA SER A 589 19.88 7.18 -9.82
C SER A 589 20.94 6.57 -8.88
N LEU A 590 20.58 5.50 -8.15
CA LEU A 590 21.43 4.81 -7.18
C LEU A 590 21.84 3.40 -7.62
N ILE A 591 21.50 3.02 -8.86
CA ILE A 591 21.74 1.67 -9.40
C ILE A 591 23.22 1.23 -9.30
N ARG A 592 24.17 2.17 -9.41
CA ARG A 592 25.61 1.88 -9.24
C ARG A 592 25.99 1.38 -7.84
N TYR A 593 25.21 1.71 -6.82
CA TYR A 593 25.39 1.24 -5.44
C TYR A 593 24.48 0.05 -5.09
N LYS A 594 23.74 -0.51 -6.06
CA LYS A 594 22.82 -1.64 -5.85
C LYS A 594 23.46 -2.79 -5.09
N HIS A 595 24.73 -3.11 -5.39
CA HIS A 595 25.49 -4.17 -4.71
C HIS A 595 25.74 -3.92 -3.20
N LEU A 596 25.75 -2.66 -2.74
CA LEU A 596 25.87 -2.32 -1.32
C LEU A 596 24.50 -2.21 -0.65
N LEU A 597 23.53 -1.64 -1.36
CA LEU A 597 22.18 -1.38 -0.84
C LEU A 597 21.37 -2.66 -0.73
N LYS A 598 21.30 -3.47 -1.79
CA LYS A 598 20.42 -4.63 -1.87
C LYS A 598 20.59 -5.62 -0.71
N PRO A 599 21.81 -5.94 -0.23
CA PRO A 599 21.98 -6.75 0.99
C PRO A 599 21.34 -6.14 2.26
N LEU A 600 21.41 -4.82 2.44
CA LEU A 600 20.78 -4.11 3.57
C LEU A 600 19.24 -4.05 3.44
N GLU A 601 18.75 -4.18 2.21
CA GLU A 601 17.33 -4.22 1.85
C GLU A 601 16.77 -5.64 1.77
N THR A 602 17.52 -6.62 2.29
CA THR A 602 17.15 -8.04 2.29
C THR A 602 17.01 -8.54 3.73
N LEU A 603 15.94 -9.30 3.98
CA LEU A 603 15.73 -10.12 5.16
C LEU A 603 16.11 -11.57 4.83
N PHE A 604 17.21 -12.02 5.43
CA PHE A 604 17.71 -13.37 5.29
C PHE A 604 17.13 -14.27 6.38
N VAL A 605 16.56 -15.41 5.98
CA VAL A 605 15.85 -16.31 6.88
C VAL A 605 16.52 -17.69 6.88
N TRP A 606 16.79 -18.18 8.08
CA TRP A 606 17.32 -19.51 8.36
C TRP A 606 16.42 -20.29 9.30
N ALA A 607 16.52 -21.61 9.24
CA ALA A 607 15.99 -22.47 10.28
C ALA A 607 16.89 -23.68 10.51
N THR A 608 17.04 -24.10 11.78
CA THR A 608 17.93 -25.21 12.17
C THR A 608 17.26 -26.58 12.09
N LYS A 609 16.12 -26.69 11.40
CA LYS A 609 15.36 -27.92 11.12
C LYS A 609 14.84 -27.90 9.70
N LYS A 610 15.00 -29.01 8.95
CA LYS A 610 14.56 -29.12 7.54
C LYS A 610 13.06 -28.86 7.39
N ASP A 611 12.25 -29.37 8.32
CA ASP A 611 10.81 -29.17 8.34
C ASP A 611 10.38 -27.73 8.64
N ALA A 612 11.16 -27.02 9.44
CA ALA A 612 10.95 -25.60 9.70
C ALA A 612 11.21 -24.79 8.43
N VAL A 613 12.27 -25.09 7.67
CA VAL A 613 12.55 -24.47 6.37
C VAL A 613 11.37 -24.66 5.41
N ARG A 614 10.86 -25.89 5.28
CA ARG A 614 9.66 -26.16 4.46
C ARG A 614 8.44 -25.37 4.91
N THR A 615 8.21 -25.30 6.23
CA THR A 615 7.10 -24.54 6.80
C THR A 615 7.25 -23.05 6.49
N VAL A 616 8.43 -22.47 6.67
CA VAL A 616 8.70 -21.06 6.33
C VAL A 616 8.39 -20.80 4.85
N ILE A 617 8.92 -21.63 3.94
CA ILE A 617 8.70 -21.47 2.50
C ILE A 617 7.21 -21.57 2.16
N THR A 618 6.53 -22.63 2.64
CA THR A 618 5.13 -22.87 2.33
C THR A 618 4.22 -21.79 2.89
N GLU A 619 4.42 -21.37 4.14
CA GLU A 619 3.56 -20.35 4.77
C GLU A 619 3.77 -18.98 4.11
N VAL A 620 5.02 -18.60 3.79
CA VAL A 620 5.28 -17.35 3.06
C VAL A 620 4.66 -17.42 1.65
N LYS A 621 4.79 -18.55 0.93
CA LYS A 621 4.18 -18.73 -0.40
C LYS A 621 2.65 -18.72 -0.37
N ASN A 622 2.02 -19.44 0.56
CA ASN A 622 0.55 -19.46 0.70
C ASN A 622 0.00 -18.06 0.96
N PHE A 623 0.65 -17.31 1.85
CA PHE A 623 0.31 -15.92 2.16
C PHE A 623 0.43 -15.00 0.93
N ILE A 624 1.30 -15.32 -0.03
CA ILE A 624 1.48 -14.57 -1.27
C ILE A 624 0.37 -14.87 -2.30
N THR A 625 -0.10 -16.12 -2.40
CA THR A 625 -1.04 -16.57 -3.43
C THR A 625 -2.50 -16.08 -3.26
N GLU A 626 -2.90 -15.62 -2.07
CA GLU A 626 -4.28 -15.18 -1.80
C GLU A 626 -4.61 -13.76 -2.36
N SER A 627 -3.62 -13.02 -2.86
CA SER A 627 -3.79 -11.65 -3.41
C SER A 627 -4.07 -11.58 -4.92
N GLY A 628 -4.07 -12.73 -5.60
CA GLY A 628 -4.03 -12.83 -7.05
C GLY A 628 -2.59 -12.95 -7.58
N GLU A 629 -2.44 -13.58 -8.73
CA GLU A 629 -1.15 -13.75 -9.39
C GLU A 629 -0.79 -12.48 -10.17
N ARG A 630 0.41 -11.94 -9.97
CA ARG A 630 0.87 -10.78 -10.74
C ARG A 630 1.76 -11.21 -11.88
N ILE A 631 1.54 -10.63 -13.05
CA ILE A 631 2.41 -10.77 -14.21
C ILE A 631 2.80 -9.40 -14.75
N SER A 632 3.96 -9.37 -15.42
CA SER A 632 4.41 -8.20 -16.17
C SER A 632 4.41 -8.56 -17.65
N LEU A 633 3.79 -7.72 -18.46
CA LEU A 633 3.91 -7.76 -19.91
C LEU A 633 5.26 -7.15 -20.31
N LYS A 634 5.66 -7.30 -21.58
CA LYS A 634 6.93 -6.75 -22.06
C LYS A 634 6.70 -5.53 -22.93
N LYS A 635 7.57 -4.52 -22.81
CA LYS A 635 7.65 -3.45 -23.81
C LYS A 635 7.98 -4.05 -25.18
N ASN A 636 7.36 -3.52 -26.21
CA ASN A 636 7.61 -3.91 -27.59
C ASN A 636 8.93 -3.32 -28.10
N ARG A 637 10.06 -3.90 -27.66
CA ARG A 637 11.40 -3.39 -27.99
C ARG A 637 11.68 -3.40 -29.48
N GLU A 638 11.15 -4.37 -30.23
CA GLU A 638 11.31 -4.42 -31.69
C GLU A 638 10.78 -3.17 -32.38
N ARG A 639 9.70 -2.57 -31.86
CA ARG A 639 9.14 -1.33 -32.42
C ARG A 639 9.74 -0.06 -31.81
N ILE A 640 10.16 -0.11 -30.55
CA ILE A 640 10.61 1.07 -29.77
C ILE A 640 12.11 1.34 -29.91
N ASP A 641 12.94 0.31 -30.10
CA ASP A 641 14.40 0.43 -30.08
C ASP A 641 14.88 1.47 -31.12
N GLY A 642 15.71 2.42 -30.67
CA GLY A 642 16.19 3.54 -31.47
C GLY A 642 15.24 4.74 -31.57
N LYS A 643 14.08 4.71 -30.88
CA LYS A 643 13.14 5.83 -30.74
C LYS A 643 13.00 6.23 -29.27
N THR A 644 12.71 7.52 -29.04
CA THR A 644 12.41 8.03 -27.70
C THR A 644 10.89 8.14 -27.52
N ILE A 645 10.40 7.67 -26.37
CA ILE A 645 9.00 7.81 -25.96
C ILE A 645 8.89 9.04 -25.07
N TYR A 646 8.20 10.07 -25.56
CA TYR A 646 8.05 11.33 -24.85
C TYR A 646 6.70 11.41 -24.15
N ILE A 647 6.67 11.82 -22.89
CA ILE A 647 5.46 11.95 -22.07
C ILE A 647 5.34 13.39 -21.59
N PRO A 648 4.16 14.03 -21.69
CA PRO A 648 3.95 15.33 -21.08
C PRO A 648 3.83 15.16 -19.56
N VAL A 649 4.69 15.88 -18.84
CA VAL A 649 4.71 15.91 -17.39
C VAL A 649 4.11 17.22 -16.94
N ILE A 650 2.91 17.14 -16.36
CA ILE A 650 2.18 18.31 -15.94
C ILE A 650 2.43 18.55 -14.46
N GLN A 651 3.06 19.67 -14.14
CA GLN A 651 3.39 20.04 -12.78
C GLN A 651 2.65 21.31 -12.38
N LYS A 652 2.00 21.26 -11.23
CA LYS A 652 1.36 22.44 -10.63
C LYS A 652 2.44 23.26 -9.91
N VAL A 653 2.91 24.32 -10.54
CA VAL A 653 3.96 25.18 -10.01
C VAL A 653 3.33 26.39 -9.34
N GLN A 654 3.82 26.72 -8.14
CA GLN A 654 3.42 27.93 -7.44
C GLN A 654 4.11 29.15 -8.03
N LEU A 655 3.35 30.18 -8.38
CA LEU A 655 3.84 31.42 -8.94
C LEU A 655 4.31 32.37 -7.82
N LYS A 656 5.57 32.76 -7.86
CA LYS A 656 6.11 33.89 -7.10
C LYS A 656 6.10 35.10 -8.04
N ASP A 657 5.27 36.10 -7.77
CA ASP A 657 5.30 37.42 -8.41
C ASP A 657 4.74 37.60 -9.85
N ARG A 658 3.78 36.76 -10.29
CA ARG A 658 3.02 37.06 -11.53
C ARG A 658 1.87 38.05 -11.25
N LYS A 659 1.68 39.05 -12.12
CA LYS A 659 0.42 39.81 -12.19
C LYS A 659 -0.72 38.84 -12.48
N ALA A 660 -1.73 38.84 -11.62
CA ALA A 660 -2.92 38.01 -11.77
C ALA A 660 -3.63 38.34 -13.08
N ASP A 661 -3.78 37.33 -13.95
CA ASP A 661 -4.58 37.46 -15.16
C ASP A 661 -6.02 37.11 -14.83
N LEU A 662 -6.80 38.14 -14.47
CA LEU A 662 -8.22 38.01 -14.12
C LEU A 662 -9.04 37.35 -15.23
N SER A 663 -8.59 37.39 -16.49
CA SER A 663 -9.30 36.75 -17.61
C SER A 663 -9.32 35.21 -17.49
N LYS A 664 -8.42 34.63 -16.69
CA LYS A 664 -8.29 33.19 -16.48
C LYS A 664 -9.07 32.66 -15.29
N LEU A 665 -9.74 33.53 -14.52
CA LEU A 665 -10.58 33.08 -13.41
C LEU A 665 -11.89 32.49 -13.95
N PRO A 666 -12.16 31.20 -13.71
CA PRO A 666 -13.41 30.60 -14.13
C PRO A 666 -14.57 31.24 -13.37
N LYS A 667 -15.67 31.46 -14.10
CA LYS A 667 -16.90 31.98 -13.52
C LYS A 667 -17.53 30.91 -12.63
N MET A 668 -17.84 31.26 -11.39
CA MET A 668 -18.42 30.35 -10.41
C MET A 668 -19.88 30.67 -10.13
N THR A 669 -20.68 29.67 -9.73
CA THR A 669 -22.07 29.90 -9.33
C THR A 669 -22.22 29.86 -7.81
N LEU A 670 -22.99 30.79 -7.27
CA LEU A 670 -23.39 30.86 -5.86
C LEU A 670 -24.90 31.05 -5.72
N ASN A 671 -25.45 30.60 -4.59
CA ASN A 671 -26.80 30.99 -4.18
C ASN A 671 -26.90 32.53 -4.09
N ILE A 672 -28.02 33.11 -4.54
CA ILE A 672 -28.24 34.57 -4.52
C ILE A 672 -28.04 35.16 -3.12
N SER A 673 -28.57 34.51 -2.08
CA SER A 673 -28.49 35.00 -0.70
C SER A 673 -27.05 34.95 -0.18
N ASP A 674 -26.34 33.85 -0.42
CA ASP A 674 -24.94 33.71 0.01
C ASP A 674 -24.03 34.71 -0.70
N TYR A 675 -24.25 34.98 -1.99
CA TYR A 675 -23.52 36.03 -2.71
C TYR A 675 -23.70 37.42 -2.06
N ASN A 676 -24.93 37.76 -1.69
CA ASN A 676 -25.22 39.06 -1.06
C ASN A 676 -24.61 39.14 0.34
N ASP A 677 -24.66 38.06 1.11
CA ASP A 677 -24.04 37.98 2.44
C ASP A 677 -22.52 38.10 2.34
N VAL A 678 -21.90 37.41 1.38
CA VAL A 678 -20.46 37.49 1.09
C VAL A 678 -20.02 38.92 0.80
N ILE A 679 -20.74 39.64 -0.05
CA ILE A 679 -20.43 41.06 -0.35
C ILE A 679 -20.51 41.89 0.93
N THR A 680 -21.57 41.71 1.71
CA THR A 680 -21.80 42.46 2.95
C THR A 680 -20.66 42.23 3.92
N VAL A 681 -20.26 40.97 4.12
CA VAL A 681 -19.16 40.59 5.00
C VAL A 681 -17.83 41.11 4.48
N CYS A 682 -17.51 40.92 3.20
CA CYS A 682 -16.24 41.39 2.64
C CYS A 682 -16.07 42.91 2.72
N ASN A 683 -17.15 43.67 2.49
CA ASN A 683 -17.11 45.13 2.57
C ASN A 683 -16.99 45.66 4.01
N SER A 684 -17.40 44.87 5.01
CA SER A 684 -17.36 45.24 6.44
C SER A 684 -16.19 44.63 7.21
N THR A 685 -15.38 43.77 6.58
CA THR A 685 -14.24 43.09 7.20
C THR A 685 -12.92 43.73 6.76
N SER A 686 -11.97 43.91 7.69
CA SER A 686 -10.62 44.43 7.37
C SER A 686 -9.76 43.40 6.64
N ASP A 687 -8.71 43.85 5.97
CA ASP A 687 -7.79 42.98 5.23
C ASP A 687 -7.05 42.01 6.17
N GLU A 688 -6.68 42.46 7.37
CA GLU A 688 -6.02 41.61 8.37
C GLU A 688 -6.91 40.45 8.80
N MET A 689 -8.20 40.70 8.99
CA MET A 689 -9.16 39.66 9.36
C MET A 689 -9.40 38.68 8.21
N LEU A 690 -9.48 39.17 6.97
CA LEU A 690 -9.56 38.30 5.79
C LEU A 690 -8.30 37.46 5.63
N TYR A 691 -7.13 38.03 5.93
CA TYR A 691 -5.87 37.28 5.97
C TYR A 691 -5.94 36.14 6.97
N PHE A 692 -6.20 36.41 8.25
CA PHE A 692 -6.20 35.37 9.29
C PHE A 692 -7.22 34.27 9.02
N LYS A 693 -8.40 34.61 8.50
CA LYS A 693 -9.44 33.62 8.21
C LYS A 693 -9.21 32.82 6.93
N PHE A 694 -8.86 33.48 5.82
CA PHE A 694 -8.93 32.87 4.49
C PHE A 694 -7.59 32.83 3.75
N PHE A 695 -6.66 33.72 4.05
CA PHE A 695 -5.40 33.85 3.30
C PHE A 695 -4.12 33.66 4.15
N TYR A 696 -4.22 33.09 5.35
CA TYR A 696 -3.06 32.92 6.26
C TYR A 696 -1.97 32.00 5.68
N ASN A 697 -2.35 31.10 4.77
CA ASN A 697 -1.47 30.23 4.00
C ASN A 697 -1.18 30.76 2.58
N SER A 698 -1.57 31.99 2.27
CA SER A 698 -1.18 32.62 1.00
C SER A 698 0.26 33.12 1.10
N GLN A 699 1.03 32.95 0.02
CA GLN A 699 2.37 33.56 -0.10
C GLN A 699 2.30 35.02 -0.58
N CYS A 700 1.15 35.46 -1.11
CA CYS A 700 0.90 36.82 -1.58
C CYS A 700 -0.44 37.34 -1.04
N PRO A 701 -0.65 37.36 0.29
CA PRO A 701 -1.96 37.59 0.90
C PRO A 701 -2.57 38.95 0.54
N VAL A 702 -1.73 39.99 0.42
CA VAL A 702 -2.17 41.33 0.02
C VAL A 702 -2.81 41.30 -1.37
N ARG A 703 -2.12 40.70 -2.36
CA ARG A 703 -2.61 40.57 -3.73
C ARG A 703 -3.90 39.74 -3.78
N ASP A 704 -3.97 38.64 -3.03
CA ASP A 704 -5.15 37.76 -3.09
C ASP A 704 -6.39 38.40 -2.45
N ILE A 705 -6.20 39.19 -1.39
CA ILE A 705 -7.26 40.00 -0.79
C ILE A 705 -7.69 41.12 -1.75
N GLU A 706 -6.75 41.79 -2.43
CA GLU A 706 -7.06 42.77 -3.48
C GLU A 706 -7.88 42.15 -4.62
N LEU A 707 -7.55 40.92 -5.02
CA LEU A 707 -8.29 40.16 -6.03
C LEU A 707 -9.69 39.79 -5.55
N LEU A 708 -9.83 39.32 -4.30
CA LEU A 708 -11.13 39.04 -3.70
C LEU A 708 -12.03 40.27 -3.74
N ARG A 709 -11.50 41.43 -3.33
CA ARG A 709 -12.24 42.71 -3.38
C ARG A 709 -12.55 43.12 -4.82
N THR A 710 -11.63 42.92 -5.76
CA THR A 710 -11.83 43.22 -7.18
C THR A 710 -12.94 42.36 -7.80
N ILE A 711 -12.93 41.06 -7.51
CA ILE A 711 -13.94 40.09 -7.96
C ILE A 711 -15.34 40.48 -7.46
N LEU A 712 -15.43 40.92 -6.20
CA LEU A 712 -16.68 41.30 -5.54
C LEU A 712 -17.14 42.74 -5.82
N SER A 713 -16.31 43.55 -6.49
CA SER A 713 -16.65 44.94 -6.82
C SER A 713 -17.84 45.07 -7.76
N GLU A 714 -18.58 46.19 -7.67
CA GLU A 714 -19.74 46.44 -8.53
C GLU A 714 -19.39 46.40 -10.02
N SER A 715 -18.20 46.87 -10.40
CA SER A 715 -17.70 46.88 -11.79
C SER A 715 -17.56 45.49 -12.42
N ASN A 716 -17.52 44.43 -11.59
CA ASN A 716 -17.34 43.04 -12.01
C ASN A 716 -18.54 42.15 -11.68
N ARG A 717 -19.68 42.75 -11.30
CA ARG A 717 -20.92 42.04 -11.01
C ARG A 717 -21.33 41.16 -12.19
N GLY A 718 -21.49 39.86 -11.94
CA GLY A 718 -21.88 38.88 -12.95
C GLY A 718 -20.77 38.40 -13.88
N LYS A 719 -19.55 38.97 -13.81
CA LYS A 719 -18.40 38.52 -14.60
C LYS A 719 -17.80 37.24 -14.04
N PHE A 720 -17.45 37.25 -12.75
CA PHE A 720 -16.79 36.13 -12.08
C PHE A 720 -17.73 35.24 -11.28
N ILE A 721 -18.91 35.75 -10.91
CA ILE A 721 -19.88 35.00 -10.12
C ILE A 721 -21.27 35.07 -10.76
N SER A 722 -21.80 33.93 -11.20
CA SER A 722 -23.23 33.73 -11.50
C SER A 722 -24.01 33.54 -10.21
N LYS A 723 -25.24 34.04 -10.20
CA LYS A 723 -26.16 33.85 -9.07
C LYS A 723 -27.26 32.89 -9.49
N SER A 724 -27.59 31.93 -8.65
CA SER A 724 -28.68 30.97 -8.87
C SER A 724 -29.56 30.87 -7.64
N LEU A 725 -30.87 30.64 -7.84
CA LEU A 725 -31.79 30.30 -6.74
C LEU A 725 -31.79 28.80 -6.44
N ASP A 726 -31.42 27.99 -7.43
CA ASP A 726 -31.48 26.52 -7.37
C ASP A 726 -30.26 25.93 -6.63
N GLU A 727 -29.23 26.75 -6.37
CA GLU A 727 -28.09 26.35 -5.55
C GLU A 727 -28.46 26.33 -4.07
N ASN A 728 -28.08 25.26 -3.36
CA ASN A 728 -28.27 25.17 -1.91
C ASN A 728 -27.49 26.27 -1.18
N ARG A 729 -28.07 26.80 -0.09
CA ARG A 729 -27.35 27.74 0.78
C ARG A 729 -26.22 27.02 1.52
N ILE A 730 -25.00 27.48 1.32
CA ILE A 730 -23.80 27.02 2.03
C ILE A 730 -23.35 27.99 3.12
N GLY A 731 -23.91 29.20 3.13
CA GLY A 731 -23.57 30.27 4.07
C GLY A 731 -22.36 31.08 3.61
N TRP A 732 -22.27 32.32 4.11
CA TRP A 732 -21.29 33.31 3.66
C TRP A 732 -19.84 32.89 3.87
N GLU A 733 -19.54 32.17 4.97
CA GLU A 733 -18.16 31.77 5.30
C GLU A 733 -17.63 30.75 4.31
N ARG A 734 -18.40 29.69 4.03
CA ARG A 734 -18.06 28.69 3.00
C ARG A 734 -18.06 29.29 1.60
N ALA A 735 -18.96 30.21 1.31
CA ALA A 735 -18.97 30.92 0.03
C ALA A 735 -17.72 31.79 -0.16
N LEU A 736 -17.26 32.48 0.89
CA LEU A 736 -15.98 33.20 0.88
C LEU A 736 -14.78 32.26 0.74
N GLU A 737 -14.77 31.13 1.46
CA GLU A 737 -13.74 30.10 1.27
C GLU A 737 -13.70 29.59 -0.16
N LYS A 738 -14.87 29.38 -0.80
CA LYS A 738 -14.96 28.95 -2.20
C LYS A 738 -14.30 29.97 -3.13
N ILE A 739 -14.55 31.27 -2.92
CA ILE A 739 -13.94 32.35 -3.72
C ILE A 739 -12.43 32.44 -3.44
N ALA A 740 -12.01 32.42 -2.17
CA ALA A 740 -10.61 32.47 -1.79
C ALA A 740 -9.82 31.28 -2.37
N LYS A 741 -10.40 30.07 -2.34
CA LYS A 741 -9.83 28.89 -3.00
C LYS A 741 -9.77 29.06 -4.51
N ASN A 742 -10.79 29.65 -5.14
CA ASN A 742 -10.78 29.93 -6.57
C ASN A 742 -9.66 30.90 -6.96
N ILE A 743 -9.41 31.95 -6.16
CA ILE A 743 -8.27 32.86 -6.34
C ILE A 743 -6.97 32.10 -6.21
N LYS A 744 -6.77 31.44 -5.05
CA LYS A 744 -5.55 30.68 -4.76
C LYS A 744 -5.25 29.68 -5.88
N ARG A 745 -6.23 28.90 -6.32
CA ARG A 745 -6.05 27.84 -7.32
C ARG A 745 -5.65 28.38 -8.70
N ASN A 746 -6.33 29.41 -9.19
CA ASN A 746 -6.16 29.87 -10.58
C ASN A 746 -5.16 31.04 -10.71
N VAL A 747 -4.74 31.65 -9.61
CA VAL A 747 -3.82 32.80 -9.60
C VAL A 747 -2.48 32.46 -8.95
N ASP A 748 -2.46 31.66 -7.87
CA ASP A 748 -1.20 31.31 -7.20
C ASP A 748 -0.48 30.15 -7.84
N TYR A 749 -1.20 29.35 -8.63
CA TYR A 749 -0.66 28.14 -9.24
C TYR A 749 -0.92 28.17 -10.74
N LEU A 750 0.04 27.62 -11.49
CA LEU A 750 -0.11 27.36 -12.90
C LEU A 750 0.43 25.98 -13.23
N TYR A 751 -0.24 25.32 -14.15
CA TYR A 751 0.24 24.08 -14.71
C TYR A 751 1.30 24.37 -15.75
N GLN A 752 2.52 23.92 -15.46
CA GLN A 752 3.60 23.89 -16.42
C GLN A 752 3.67 22.49 -17.03
N VAL A 753 3.80 22.45 -18.34
CA VAL A 753 4.06 21.22 -19.09
C VAL A 753 5.56 21.14 -19.34
N ASP A 754 6.16 20.04 -18.90
CA ASP A 754 7.48 19.59 -19.32
C ASP A 754 7.35 18.31 -20.16
N VAL A 755 8.42 17.89 -20.84
CA VAL A 755 8.44 16.65 -21.62
C VAL A 755 9.56 15.75 -21.14
N ASP A 756 9.19 14.62 -20.54
CA ASP A 756 10.12 13.61 -20.06
C ASP A 756 10.21 12.45 -21.06
N SER A 757 11.34 11.74 -21.04
CA SER A 757 11.61 10.54 -21.82
C SER A 757 11.61 9.26 -20.97
N ASN A 758 11.42 9.36 -19.64
CA ASN A 758 11.35 8.21 -18.73
C ASN A 758 9.95 7.58 -18.71
N ASP A 759 9.52 7.08 -19.86
CA ASP A 759 8.24 6.38 -20.06
C ASP A 759 7.94 5.29 -19.02
N ASP A 760 8.98 4.62 -18.52
CA ASP A 760 8.91 3.61 -17.46
C ASP A 760 8.37 4.10 -16.11
N GLU A 761 8.39 5.41 -15.86
CA GLU A 761 7.81 6.03 -14.66
C GLU A 761 6.34 6.44 -14.85
N TYR A 762 5.92 6.69 -16.10
CA TYR A 762 4.61 7.25 -16.42
C TYR A 762 3.60 6.22 -16.91
N ILE A 763 4.03 5.25 -17.72
CA ILE A 763 3.17 4.15 -18.20
C ILE A 763 3.64 2.87 -17.52
N VAL A 764 2.89 2.42 -16.51
CA VAL A 764 3.34 1.37 -15.57
C VAL A 764 2.35 0.24 -15.41
N HIS A 765 1.09 0.40 -15.85
CA HIS A 765 0.04 -0.60 -15.63
C HIS A 765 0.42 -1.98 -16.18
N TYR A 766 1.09 -2.04 -17.35
CA TYR A 766 1.51 -3.30 -17.98
C TYR A 766 2.52 -4.11 -17.14
N LYS A 767 3.19 -3.48 -16.16
CA LYS A 767 4.13 -4.14 -15.26
C LYS A 767 3.44 -4.91 -14.13
N ASN A 768 2.18 -4.61 -13.84
CA ASN A 768 1.46 -5.10 -12.65
C ASN A 768 0.06 -5.61 -13.02
N ILE A 769 -0.07 -6.45 -14.06
CA ILE A 769 -1.34 -7.12 -14.33
C ILE A 769 -1.62 -8.11 -13.20
N VAL A 770 -2.78 -8.00 -12.56
CA VAL A 770 -3.22 -8.88 -11.48
C VAL A 770 -4.30 -9.82 -11.99
N ILE A 771 -4.09 -11.13 -11.85
CA ILE A 771 -5.02 -12.20 -12.23
C ILE A 771 -5.63 -12.80 -10.96
N ARG A 772 -6.95 -12.67 -10.84
CA ARG A 772 -7.81 -13.10 -9.73
C ARG A 772 -8.90 -14.04 -10.27
N LEU A 773 -8.49 -15.18 -10.81
CA LEU A 773 -9.41 -16.20 -11.34
C LEU A 773 -9.63 -17.30 -10.30
N PRO A 774 -10.86 -17.81 -10.09
CA PRO A 774 -11.20 -18.74 -9.01
C PRO A 774 -10.50 -20.09 -9.04
N ASP A 775 -9.76 -20.39 -10.11
CA ASP A 775 -9.14 -21.68 -10.37
C ASP A 775 -7.67 -21.49 -10.78
N LYS A 776 -6.76 -22.14 -10.05
CA LYS A 776 -5.32 -22.10 -10.32
C LYS A 776 -4.97 -22.62 -11.72
N GLU A 777 -5.71 -23.60 -12.24
CA GLU A 777 -5.47 -24.11 -13.61
C GLU A 777 -5.77 -23.02 -14.65
N LYS A 778 -6.82 -22.22 -14.43
CA LYS A 778 -7.16 -21.09 -15.32
C LYS A 778 -6.14 -19.98 -15.22
N VAL A 779 -5.69 -19.66 -14.01
CA VAL A 779 -4.60 -18.69 -13.81
C VAL A 779 -3.35 -19.14 -14.56
N GLN A 780 -2.96 -20.41 -14.41
CA GLN A 780 -1.81 -20.98 -15.10
C GLN A 780 -1.99 -20.99 -16.62
N THR A 781 -3.18 -21.33 -17.12
CA THR A 781 -3.51 -21.28 -18.56
C THR A 781 -3.32 -19.87 -19.12
N VAL A 782 -3.84 -18.84 -18.43
CA VAL A 782 -3.66 -17.44 -18.85
C VAL A 782 -2.17 -17.06 -18.86
N LYS A 783 -1.42 -17.44 -17.83
CA LYS A 783 0.03 -17.17 -17.74
C LYS A 783 0.80 -17.81 -18.89
N GLU A 784 0.56 -19.09 -19.16
CA GLU A 784 1.21 -19.82 -20.25
C GLU A 784 0.89 -19.20 -21.60
N LYS A 785 -0.38 -18.84 -21.83
CA LYS A 785 -0.80 -18.20 -23.08
C LYS A 785 -0.16 -16.83 -23.27
N ILE A 786 -0.04 -16.02 -22.22
CA ILE A 786 0.70 -14.76 -22.28
C ILE A 786 2.19 -15.01 -22.52
N GLU A 787 2.79 -15.97 -21.82
CA GLU A 787 4.21 -16.32 -21.95
C GLU A 787 4.57 -16.80 -23.37
N GLU A 788 3.66 -17.49 -24.07
CA GLU A 788 3.84 -17.84 -25.49
C GLU A 788 4.12 -16.60 -26.37
N TYR A 789 3.47 -15.46 -26.11
CA TYR A 789 3.73 -14.20 -26.81
C TYR A 789 5.02 -13.52 -26.34
N LEU A 790 5.48 -13.78 -25.11
CA LEU A 790 6.68 -13.17 -24.54
C LEU A 790 7.98 -13.90 -24.88
N VAL A 791 7.91 -15.17 -25.29
CA VAL A 791 9.07 -16.06 -25.53
C VAL A 791 9.31 -16.37 -27.01
N LYS A 792 8.24 -16.51 -27.82
CA LYS A 792 8.41 -16.75 -29.26
C LYS A 792 8.95 -15.48 -29.94
N GLU A 793 9.87 -15.63 -30.90
CA GLU A 793 10.14 -14.56 -31.85
C GLU A 793 8.81 -14.14 -32.50
N HIS A 794 8.51 -12.84 -32.50
CA HIS A 794 7.17 -12.29 -32.81
C HIS A 794 6.62 -12.71 -34.18
N SER A 795 7.47 -13.19 -35.08
CA SER A 795 7.12 -13.76 -36.38
C SER A 795 6.31 -15.07 -36.32
N HIS A 796 6.24 -15.75 -35.15
CA HIS A 796 5.57 -17.05 -34.98
C HIS A 796 4.46 -17.06 -33.92
N ALA A 797 4.14 -15.92 -33.31
CA ALA A 797 2.99 -15.80 -32.42
C ALA A 797 1.70 -15.68 -33.26
N PRO A 798 0.59 -16.35 -32.88
CA PRO A 798 -0.69 -16.13 -33.53
C PRO A 798 -1.16 -14.69 -33.32
N ASP A 799 -1.83 -14.09 -34.31
CA ASP A 799 -2.29 -12.70 -34.23
C ASP A 799 -3.27 -12.46 -33.07
N ARG A 800 -4.10 -13.47 -32.78
CA ARG A 800 -5.12 -13.46 -31.72
C ARG A 800 -5.33 -14.85 -31.14
N GLN A 801 -5.46 -14.93 -29.82
CA GLN A 801 -5.89 -16.12 -29.09
C GLN A 801 -7.09 -15.80 -28.20
N GLU A 802 -8.06 -16.71 -28.18
CA GLU A 802 -9.20 -16.65 -27.27
C GLU A 802 -9.02 -17.69 -26.18
N VAL A 803 -9.08 -17.25 -24.92
CA VAL A 803 -9.00 -18.10 -23.74
C VAL A 803 -10.34 -18.07 -23.02
N THR A 804 -11.10 -19.14 -23.18
CA THR A 804 -12.40 -19.31 -22.49
C THR A 804 -12.16 -19.70 -21.04
N LEU A 805 -12.51 -18.82 -20.12
CA LEU A 805 -12.31 -18.99 -18.68
C LEU A 805 -13.53 -19.61 -18.02
N ALA A 806 -14.76 -19.20 -18.36
CA ALA A 806 -15.98 -19.93 -18.03
C ALA A 806 -17.18 -19.51 -18.90
N GLY A 807 -18.04 -20.47 -19.27
CA GLY A 807 -19.22 -20.19 -20.08
C GLY A 807 -18.89 -19.59 -21.45
N LYS A 808 -19.86 -18.93 -22.09
CA LYS A 808 -19.68 -18.30 -23.41
C LYS A 808 -19.25 -16.82 -23.35
N SER A 809 -19.33 -16.18 -22.17
CA SER A 809 -19.09 -14.73 -22.00
C SER A 809 -17.79 -14.39 -21.27
N GLU A 810 -17.20 -15.29 -20.49
CA GLU A 810 -15.92 -15.05 -19.82
C GLU A 810 -14.76 -15.48 -20.72
N VAL A 811 -14.47 -14.67 -21.73
CA VAL A 811 -13.41 -14.92 -22.73
C VAL A 811 -12.38 -13.81 -22.66
N LEU A 812 -11.14 -14.20 -22.42
CA LEU A 812 -9.97 -13.33 -22.50
C LEU A 812 -9.42 -13.40 -23.92
N LEU A 813 -9.28 -12.24 -24.55
CA LEU A 813 -8.59 -12.10 -25.82
C LEU A 813 -7.16 -11.67 -25.56
N ILE A 814 -6.21 -12.43 -26.09
CA ILE A 814 -4.77 -12.13 -26.02
C ILE A 814 -4.30 -11.89 -27.45
N GLU A 815 -3.88 -10.67 -27.73
CA GLU A 815 -3.62 -10.21 -29.09
C GLU A 815 -2.25 -9.56 -29.23
N PHE A 816 -1.62 -9.77 -30.38
CA PHE A 816 -0.40 -9.09 -30.74
C PHE A 816 -0.70 -7.97 -31.74
N LEU A 817 -0.43 -6.73 -31.34
CA LEU A 817 -0.39 -5.59 -32.24
C LEU A 817 1.03 -5.04 -32.29
N LYS A 818 1.62 -5.09 -33.48
CA LYS A 818 2.99 -4.64 -33.74
C LYS A 818 3.20 -3.17 -33.36
N GLU A 819 2.18 -2.33 -33.50
CA GLU A 819 2.23 -0.91 -33.21
C GLU A 819 1.80 -0.56 -31.78
N HIS A 820 1.71 -1.56 -30.88
CA HIS A 820 1.42 -1.30 -29.47
C HIS A 820 2.67 -1.25 -28.60
N TYR A 821 2.67 -0.36 -27.60
CA TYR A 821 3.79 -0.05 -26.70
C TYR A 821 4.25 -1.24 -25.85
N TYR A 822 3.31 -2.06 -25.41
CA TYR A 822 3.60 -3.32 -24.72
C TYR A 822 2.84 -4.48 -25.37
N ILE A 823 3.31 -5.69 -25.14
CA ILE A 823 2.76 -6.90 -25.73
C ILE A 823 2.64 -8.01 -24.68
N PRO A 824 1.61 -8.87 -24.79
CA PRO A 824 0.43 -8.72 -25.65
C PRO A 824 -0.58 -7.67 -25.16
N ILE A 825 -1.57 -7.34 -26.00
CA ILE A 825 -2.79 -6.64 -25.58
C ILE A 825 -3.76 -7.65 -24.97
N LEU A 826 -4.45 -7.25 -23.91
CA LEU A 826 -5.43 -8.07 -23.20
C LEU A 826 -6.81 -7.39 -23.26
N GLU A 827 -7.79 -8.07 -23.86
CA GLU A 827 -9.16 -7.57 -24.01
C GLU A 827 -10.20 -8.53 -23.41
N SER A 828 -11.35 -8.00 -23.01
CA SER A 828 -12.52 -8.80 -22.60
C SER A 828 -13.60 -8.74 -23.68
N LEU A 829 -14.25 -9.88 -23.99
CA LEU A 829 -15.42 -9.88 -24.89
C LEU A 829 -16.69 -9.25 -24.28
N ASP A 830 -16.77 -9.22 -22.97
CA ASP A 830 -17.85 -8.58 -22.22
C ASP A 830 -17.24 -7.65 -21.18
N SER A 831 -17.70 -6.40 -21.17
CA SER A 831 -17.19 -5.34 -20.28
C SER A 831 -17.27 -5.71 -18.79
N THR A 832 -18.14 -6.65 -18.43
CA THR A 832 -18.40 -7.06 -17.05
C THR A 832 -17.80 -8.42 -16.68
N SER A 833 -17.66 -9.35 -17.62
CA SER A 833 -17.41 -10.77 -17.32
C SER A 833 -16.02 -11.07 -16.73
N LEU A 834 -15.00 -10.31 -17.14
CA LEU A 834 -13.62 -10.40 -16.63
C LEU A 834 -13.20 -9.16 -15.83
N SER A 835 -14.13 -8.21 -15.64
CA SER A 835 -13.90 -7.01 -14.84
C SER A 835 -13.46 -7.41 -13.42
N GLY A 836 -12.35 -6.83 -12.96
CA GLY A 836 -11.75 -7.11 -11.66
C GLY A 836 -11.05 -8.46 -11.52
N ARG A 837 -11.23 -9.37 -12.49
CA ARG A 837 -10.55 -10.67 -12.50
C ARG A 837 -9.19 -10.61 -13.16
N ILE A 838 -9.03 -9.75 -14.16
CA ILE A 838 -7.74 -9.43 -14.75
C ILE A 838 -7.66 -7.92 -14.83
N SER A 839 -6.68 -7.32 -14.17
CA SER A 839 -6.59 -5.85 -14.14
C SER A 839 -6.23 -5.30 -15.52
N TYR A 840 -6.71 -4.08 -15.79
CA TYR A 840 -6.29 -3.24 -16.92
C TYR A 840 -6.69 -3.72 -18.32
N LEU A 841 -7.61 -4.69 -18.40
CA LEU A 841 -8.21 -5.14 -19.66
C LEU A 841 -8.84 -4.00 -20.45
N ILE A 842 -8.73 -4.05 -21.77
CA ILE A 842 -9.59 -3.28 -22.66
C ILE A 842 -10.96 -3.92 -22.65
N LYS A 843 -11.94 -3.20 -22.10
CA LYS A 843 -13.24 -3.78 -21.74
C LYS A 843 -14.42 -2.93 -22.21
N HIS A 844 -14.22 -1.63 -22.43
CA HIS A 844 -15.27 -0.77 -22.92
C HIS A 844 -15.51 -0.99 -24.42
N ASP A 845 -16.77 -1.00 -24.83
CA ASP A 845 -17.14 -1.23 -26.23
C ASP A 845 -16.55 -0.16 -27.17
N SER A 846 -16.44 1.08 -26.71
CA SER A 846 -15.84 2.18 -27.48
C SER A 846 -14.36 1.95 -27.74
N GLU A 847 -13.60 1.54 -26.72
CA GLU A 847 -12.17 1.19 -26.84
C GLU A 847 -11.97 0.01 -27.81
N ARG A 848 -12.76 -1.06 -27.66
CA ARG A 848 -12.65 -2.26 -28.51
C ARG A 848 -12.97 -1.96 -29.96
N LYS A 849 -14.06 -1.22 -30.21
CA LYS A 849 -14.41 -0.79 -31.58
C LYS A 849 -13.32 0.07 -32.20
N PHE A 850 -12.70 0.97 -31.43
CA PHE A 850 -11.60 1.80 -31.89
C PHE A 850 -10.36 0.96 -32.24
N ILE A 851 -9.98 0.00 -31.40
CA ILE A 851 -8.86 -0.91 -31.67
C ILE A 851 -9.13 -1.80 -32.88
N GLU A 852 -10.34 -2.37 -33.01
CA GLU A 852 -10.73 -3.15 -34.18
C GLU A 852 -10.69 -2.33 -35.48
N GLU A 853 -11.09 -1.07 -35.42
CA GLU A 853 -10.97 -0.15 -36.56
C GLU A 853 -9.51 0.14 -36.91
N LEU A 854 -8.65 0.40 -35.90
CA LEU A 854 -7.21 0.57 -36.11
C LEU A 854 -6.57 -0.67 -36.75
N LYS A 855 -6.99 -1.88 -36.34
CA LYS A 855 -6.51 -3.15 -36.92
C LYS A 855 -6.86 -3.24 -38.40
N GLN A 856 -8.13 -3.02 -38.74
CA GLN A 856 -8.63 -3.08 -40.12
C GLN A 856 -7.95 -2.03 -41.01
N ALA A 857 -7.75 -0.82 -40.48
CA ALA A 857 -7.13 0.28 -41.19
C ALA A 857 -5.59 0.17 -41.29
N SER A 858 -4.93 -0.58 -40.40
CA SER A 858 -3.46 -0.61 -40.24
C SER A 858 -2.69 -0.82 -41.55
N SER A 859 -3.17 -1.69 -42.45
CA SER A 859 -2.50 -1.99 -43.72
C SER A 859 -2.58 -0.86 -44.75
N GLU A 860 -3.65 -0.07 -44.71
CA GLU A 860 -3.88 1.08 -45.57
C GLU A 860 -3.20 2.32 -44.97
N LEU A 861 -3.33 2.50 -43.66
CA LEU A 861 -2.59 3.50 -42.86
C LEU A 861 -1.08 3.36 -43.00
N ALA A 862 -0.54 2.14 -43.00
CA ALA A 862 0.89 1.90 -43.19
C ALA A 862 1.39 2.40 -44.55
N LYS A 863 0.56 2.33 -45.59
CA LYS A 863 0.90 2.89 -46.92
C LYS A 863 0.88 4.41 -46.91
N GLN A 864 -0.08 5.03 -46.19
CA GLN A 864 -0.20 6.48 -46.07
C GLN A 864 0.92 7.11 -45.25
N LEU A 865 1.36 6.43 -44.19
CA LEU A 865 2.39 6.92 -43.28
C LEU A 865 3.81 6.91 -43.87
N GLY A 866 4.10 6.03 -44.84
CA GLY A 866 5.40 5.94 -45.48
C GLY A 866 6.54 5.74 -44.46
N GLU A 867 7.43 6.73 -44.33
CA GLU A 867 8.57 6.71 -43.39
C GLU A 867 8.21 7.13 -41.96
N ILE A 868 6.96 7.54 -41.70
CA ILE A 868 6.52 7.98 -40.37
C ILE A 868 6.47 6.77 -39.44
N TRP A 869 7.31 6.79 -38.41
CA TRP A 869 7.25 5.81 -37.34
C TRP A 869 6.09 6.13 -36.41
N TRP A 870 5.37 5.10 -35.95
CA TRP A 870 4.34 5.28 -34.94
C TRP A 870 4.16 4.06 -34.04
N ILE A 871 3.65 4.34 -32.84
CA ILE A 871 3.24 3.37 -31.82
C ILE A 871 2.13 3.99 -30.96
N PHE A 872 1.35 3.18 -30.25
CA PHE A 872 0.36 3.66 -29.30
C PHE A 872 0.32 2.81 -28.03
N SER A 873 -0.23 3.37 -26.96
CA SER A 873 -0.47 2.67 -25.70
C SER A 873 -1.87 3.00 -25.20
N LYS A 874 -2.52 2.02 -24.58
CA LYS A 874 -3.56 2.31 -23.59
C LYS A 874 -2.98 3.11 -22.43
N ILE A 875 -3.77 4.03 -21.90
CA ILE A 875 -3.53 4.65 -20.60
C ILE A 875 -4.58 4.11 -19.63
N VAL A 876 -4.11 3.71 -18.46
CA VAL A 876 -4.98 3.29 -17.37
C VAL A 876 -5.09 4.42 -16.37
N GLU A 877 -6.30 4.94 -16.25
CA GLU A 877 -6.67 5.95 -15.27
C GLU A 877 -6.14 5.58 -13.87
N ASN A 878 -5.47 6.53 -13.20
CA ASN A 878 -4.96 6.40 -11.83
C ASN A 878 -3.87 5.33 -11.60
N VAL A 879 -3.39 4.69 -12.65
CA VAL A 879 -2.22 3.79 -12.60
C VAL A 879 -1.07 4.41 -13.36
N ASP A 880 -1.36 4.90 -14.55
CA ASP A 880 -0.40 5.68 -15.32
C ASP A 880 -0.47 7.16 -14.92
N LYS A 881 0.69 7.81 -14.92
CA LYS A 881 0.84 9.23 -14.57
C LYS A 881 0.68 10.13 -15.81
N VAL A 882 -0.26 9.78 -16.68
CA VAL A 882 -0.54 10.51 -17.93
C VAL A 882 -1.96 11.05 -17.84
N TYR A 883 -2.08 12.35 -17.56
CA TYR A 883 -3.36 13.03 -17.39
C TYR A 883 -3.30 14.48 -17.84
N ILE A 884 -4.45 15.11 -18.00
CA ILE A 884 -4.64 16.52 -18.35
C ILE A 884 -5.56 17.14 -17.28
N PRO A 885 -5.09 18.09 -16.46
CA PRO A 885 -5.95 18.77 -15.50
C PRO A 885 -6.96 19.67 -16.24
N TYR A 886 -8.18 19.72 -15.74
CA TYR A 886 -9.23 20.60 -16.23
C TYR A 886 -10.08 21.14 -15.08
N ASP A 887 -10.80 22.23 -15.34
CA ASP A 887 -11.76 22.80 -14.40
C ASP A 887 -13.17 22.29 -14.68
N ASP A 888 -13.82 21.79 -13.64
CA ASP A 888 -15.24 21.46 -13.63
C ASP A 888 -15.96 22.34 -12.60
N ASN A 889 -16.46 23.49 -13.07
CA ASN A 889 -17.22 24.44 -12.25
C ASN A 889 -16.50 24.90 -10.96
N GLY A 890 -15.20 25.16 -11.04
CA GLY A 890 -14.39 25.54 -9.88
C GLY A 890 -13.86 24.36 -9.07
N VAL A 891 -14.07 23.12 -9.50
CA VAL A 891 -13.42 21.91 -8.97
C VAL A 891 -12.35 21.44 -9.95
N GLU A 892 -11.15 21.20 -9.45
CA GLU A 892 -10.06 20.68 -10.29
C GLU A 892 -10.23 19.17 -10.47
N ARG A 893 -10.22 18.72 -11.72
CA ARG A 893 -10.32 17.32 -12.10
C ARG A 893 -9.19 16.94 -13.05
N PHE A 894 -8.94 15.64 -13.19
CA PHE A 894 -7.89 15.11 -14.06
C PHE A 894 -8.51 14.22 -15.12
N PHE A 895 -8.29 14.58 -16.38
CA PHE A 895 -8.71 13.79 -17.52
C PHE A 895 -7.59 12.84 -17.92
N TYR A 896 -7.89 11.54 -17.95
CA TYR A 896 -7.00 10.51 -18.47
C TYR A 896 -7.58 10.04 -19.81
N PRO A 897 -6.97 10.39 -20.95
CA PRO A 897 -7.38 9.87 -22.25
C PRO A 897 -7.19 8.36 -22.30
N ASP A 898 -8.08 7.61 -22.96
CA ASP A 898 -7.98 6.14 -23.03
C ASP A 898 -6.69 5.66 -23.75
N PHE A 899 -6.21 6.42 -24.74
CA PHE A 899 -5.03 6.10 -25.53
C PHE A 899 -4.09 7.29 -25.73
N ILE A 900 -2.80 6.97 -25.88
CA ILE A 900 -1.75 7.90 -26.33
C ILE A 900 -1.02 7.30 -27.53
N PHE A 901 -0.75 8.13 -28.54
CA PHE A 901 -0.03 7.77 -29.76
C PHE A 901 1.21 8.63 -29.90
N TRP A 902 2.28 8.06 -30.44
CA TRP A 902 3.49 8.77 -30.83
C TRP A 902 3.71 8.58 -32.32
N PHE A 903 3.89 9.70 -33.02
CA PHE A 903 4.28 9.72 -34.42
C PHE A 903 5.60 10.48 -34.55
N ASN A 904 6.57 9.90 -35.25
CA ASN A 904 7.87 10.52 -35.48
C ASN A 904 8.28 10.49 -36.95
N LYS A 905 8.71 11.66 -37.43
CA LYS A 905 9.37 11.86 -38.71
C LYS A 905 10.55 12.80 -38.49
N ASP A 906 11.76 12.31 -38.73
CA ASP A 906 13.02 13.04 -38.48
C ASP A 906 13.13 13.54 -37.01
N ASP A 907 13.34 14.84 -36.82
CA ASP A 907 13.42 15.55 -35.54
C ASP A 907 12.04 15.96 -34.98
N ARG A 908 10.94 15.58 -35.63
CA ARG A 908 9.58 16.01 -35.26
C ARG A 908 8.75 14.88 -34.67
N TYR A 909 8.05 15.20 -33.59
CA TYR A 909 7.11 14.32 -32.91
C TYR A 909 5.73 14.96 -32.82
N VAL A 910 4.70 14.18 -33.17
CA VAL A 910 3.30 14.50 -32.87
C VAL A 910 2.80 13.44 -31.90
N ILE A 911 2.39 13.89 -30.72
CA ILE A 911 1.86 13.03 -29.67
C ILE A 911 0.36 13.28 -29.57
N VAL A 912 -0.43 12.23 -29.70
CA VAL A 912 -1.89 12.35 -29.82
C VAL A 912 -2.57 11.59 -28.70
N PHE A 913 -3.38 12.31 -27.92
CA PHE A 913 -4.31 11.73 -26.98
C PHE A 913 -5.62 11.37 -27.70
N VAL A 914 -6.12 10.16 -27.49
CA VAL A 914 -7.38 9.69 -28.09
C VAL A 914 -8.29 9.12 -27.02
N ASP A 915 -9.55 9.52 -27.05
CA ASP A 915 -10.55 9.17 -26.05
C ASP A 915 -11.87 8.73 -26.74
N PRO A 916 -12.07 7.41 -26.98
CA PRO A 916 -13.29 6.87 -27.57
C PRO A 916 -14.52 7.02 -26.66
N LYS A 917 -15.46 7.91 -27.02
CA LYS A 917 -16.60 8.29 -26.17
C LYS A 917 -17.95 7.74 -26.64
N GLY A 918 -18.81 7.46 -25.65
CA GLY A 918 -20.11 6.83 -25.85
C GLY A 918 -21.30 7.76 -26.07
N THR A 919 -21.34 9.01 -25.58
CA THR A 919 -22.46 9.97 -25.84
C THR A 919 -22.42 11.36 -25.13
N GLU A 920 -21.57 11.62 -24.12
CA GLU A 920 -21.66 12.88 -23.34
C GLU A 920 -20.80 14.05 -23.89
N HIS A 921 -21.46 15.16 -24.26
CA HIS A 921 -20.81 16.32 -24.91
C HIS A 921 -20.25 17.37 -23.94
N THR A 922 -20.98 17.75 -22.88
CA THR A 922 -20.62 18.91 -22.03
C THR A 922 -19.38 18.68 -21.17
N VAL A 923 -19.14 17.45 -20.72
CA VAL A 923 -17.92 17.08 -19.98
C VAL A 923 -16.70 17.09 -20.90
N ALA A 924 -16.86 16.63 -22.15
CA ALA A 924 -15.79 16.63 -23.14
C ALA A 924 -15.30 18.05 -23.47
N GLU A 925 -16.21 19.02 -23.62
CA GLU A 925 -15.85 20.43 -23.88
C GLU A 925 -14.94 21.01 -22.78
N ARG A 926 -15.22 20.71 -21.50
CA ARG A 926 -14.36 21.16 -20.37
C ARG A 926 -12.98 20.52 -20.38
N LYS A 927 -12.89 19.25 -20.78
CA LYS A 927 -11.61 18.54 -20.95
C LYS A 927 -10.78 19.15 -22.08
N ILE A 928 -11.44 19.53 -23.18
CA ILE A 928 -10.80 20.25 -24.29
C ILE A 928 -10.27 21.61 -23.82
N ASP A 929 -11.05 22.37 -23.05
CA ASP A 929 -10.58 23.65 -22.49
C ASP A 929 -9.34 23.45 -21.60
N GLY A 930 -9.31 22.38 -20.79
CA GLY A 930 -8.14 21.99 -20.01
C GLY A 930 -6.90 21.71 -20.88
N PHE A 931 -7.09 20.99 -21.98
CA PHE A 931 -6.03 20.73 -22.97
C PHE A 931 -5.57 22.01 -23.69
N GLU A 932 -6.48 22.85 -24.17
CA GLU A 932 -6.18 24.13 -24.84
C GLU A 932 -5.30 25.01 -23.96
N ASN A 933 -5.62 25.11 -22.66
CA ASN A 933 -4.88 25.92 -21.70
C ASN A 933 -3.40 25.54 -21.55
N LEU A 934 -3.04 24.30 -21.89
CA LEU A 934 -1.71 23.74 -21.67
C LEU A 934 -0.90 23.60 -22.96
N PHE A 935 -1.57 23.22 -24.04
CA PHE A 935 -0.92 22.80 -25.28
C PHE A 935 -1.20 23.72 -26.46
N ILE A 936 -2.08 24.72 -26.32
CA ILE A 936 -2.41 25.69 -27.37
C ILE A 936 -2.02 27.11 -26.91
N GLU A 937 -1.32 27.84 -27.78
CA GLU A 937 -0.92 29.22 -27.56
C GLU A 937 -1.27 30.06 -28.80
N ASN A 938 -2.02 31.15 -28.63
CA ASN A 938 -2.49 32.02 -29.72
C ASN A 938 -3.23 31.26 -30.86
N GLY A 939 -3.99 30.22 -30.50
CA GLY A 939 -4.75 29.41 -31.46
C GLY A 939 -3.91 28.43 -32.28
N LYS A 940 -2.63 28.23 -31.94
CA LYS A 940 -1.74 27.25 -32.56
C LYS A 940 -1.19 26.27 -31.51
N CYS A 941 -0.82 25.07 -31.95
CA CYS A 941 -0.14 24.12 -31.08
C CYS A 941 1.19 24.69 -30.57
N LYS A 942 1.39 24.64 -29.25
CA LYS A 942 2.66 24.99 -28.64
C LYS A 942 3.70 23.93 -28.99
N VAL A 943 4.85 24.38 -29.47
CA VAL A 943 5.99 23.51 -29.80
C VAL A 943 6.89 23.40 -28.57
N PHE A 944 7.09 22.16 -28.11
CA PHE A 944 8.01 21.82 -27.04
C PHE A 944 9.32 21.32 -27.65
N SER A 945 10.45 21.75 -27.09
CA SER A 945 11.78 21.35 -27.57
C SER A 945 12.47 20.47 -26.53
N ASN A 946 12.98 19.32 -26.95
CA ASN A 946 13.90 18.51 -26.15
C ASN A 946 15.18 18.24 -26.95
N GLY A 947 16.24 19.01 -26.68
CA GLY A 947 17.42 19.06 -27.54
C GLY A 947 17.07 19.63 -28.92
N SER A 948 17.40 18.88 -29.98
CA SER A 948 17.03 19.21 -31.36
C SER A 948 15.63 18.74 -31.75
N THR A 949 14.96 17.95 -30.91
CA THR A 949 13.65 17.36 -31.22
C THR A 949 12.53 18.35 -30.92
N ARG A 950 11.61 18.53 -31.87
CA ARG A 950 10.40 19.35 -31.75
C ARG A 950 9.18 18.47 -31.54
N ILE A 951 8.35 18.83 -30.57
CA ILE A 951 7.26 17.99 -30.06
C ILE A 951 5.99 18.83 -29.96
N ILE A 952 4.87 18.34 -30.48
CA ILE A 952 3.55 18.93 -30.29
C ILE A 952 2.56 17.88 -29.80
N PHE A 953 1.52 18.35 -29.12
CA PHE A 953 0.46 17.53 -28.58
C PHE A 953 -0.87 17.81 -29.28
N LYS A 954 -1.67 16.77 -29.48
CA LYS A 954 -3.04 16.81 -29.99
C LYS A 954 -3.98 15.99 -29.12
N LEU A 955 -5.27 16.31 -29.17
CA LEU A 955 -6.34 15.60 -28.46
C LEU A 955 -7.48 15.35 -29.44
N TYR A 956 -7.96 14.12 -29.52
CA TYR A 956 -9.13 13.75 -30.29
C TYR A 956 -10.11 12.91 -29.48
N PHE A 957 -11.38 13.27 -29.53
CA PHE A 957 -12.49 12.47 -29.06
C PHE A 957 -13.03 11.67 -30.25
N TYR A 958 -13.03 10.35 -30.13
CA TYR A 958 -13.54 9.46 -31.17
C TYR A 958 -15.01 9.14 -30.89
N ASN A 959 -15.90 9.55 -31.81
CA ASN A 959 -17.31 9.21 -31.77
C ASN A 959 -17.93 9.37 -33.17
N LYS A 960 -18.49 8.29 -33.73
CA LYS A 960 -19.09 8.26 -35.07
C LYS A 960 -20.34 9.13 -35.21
N ASP A 961 -21.04 9.37 -34.10
CA ASP A 961 -22.37 10.00 -34.09
C ASP A 961 -22.38 11.38 -33.39
N ALA A 962 -21.22 11.91 -33.03
CA ALA A 962 -21.12 13.13 -32.21
C ALA A 962 -21.47 14.42 -32.97
N ILE A 963 -22.36 15.23 -32.38
CA ILE A 963 -22.60 16.62 -32.79
C ILE A 963 -21.88 17.53 -31.79
N SER A 964 -20.78 18.14 -32.22
CA SER A 964 -20.02 19.11 -31.41
C SER A 964 -20.41 20.55 -31.73
N SER A 965 -20.32 21.44 -30.74
CA SER A 965 -20.50 22.86 -30.97
C SER A 965 -19.37 23.41 -31.86
N LYS A 966 -19.63 24.53 -32.57
CA LYS A 966 -18.73 25.04 -33.61
C LYS A 966 -17.29 25.29 -33.13
N LYS A 967 -17.10 25.63 -31.85
CA LYS A 967 -15.77 25.85 -31.25
C LYS A 967 -14.95 24.56 -31.21
N TYR A 968 -15.56 23.44 -30.81
CA TYR A 968 -14.83 22.23 -30.46
C TYR A 968 -14.80 21.19 -31.59
N ARG A 969 -15.36 21.50 -32.77
CA ARG A 969 -15.51 20.55 -33.88
C ARG A 969 -14.19 19.87 -34.27
N ASP A 970 -13.08 20.60 -34.26
CA ASP A 970 -11.76 20.10 -34.68
C ASP A 970 -11.17 19.03 -33.74
N TYR A 971 -11.76 18.85 -32.55
CA TYR A 971 -11.37 17.82 -31.57
C TYR A 971 -12.17 16.52 -31.72
N TRP A 972 -13.17 16.47 -32.60
CA TRP A 972 -14.00 15.28 -32.79
C TRP A 972 -13.66 14.60 -34.10
N VAL A 973 -13.39 13.30 -34.03
CA VAL A 973 -13.06 12.47 -35.19
C VAL A 973 -14.04 11.31 -35.30
N SER A 974 -14.34 10.95 -36.54
CA SER A 974 -15.33 9.94 -36.90
C SER A 974 -14.69 8.58 -37.24
N SER A 975 -13.39 8.58 -37.53
CA SER A 975 -12.63 7.39 -37.88
C SER A 975 -11.19 7.46 -37.38
N ALA A 976 -10.53 6.29 -37.28
CA ALA A 976 -9.11 6.21 -37.05
C ALA A 976 -8.32 6.87 -38.20
N ASP A 977 -8.72 6.65 -39.46
CA ASP A 977 -8.05 7.22 -40.64
C ASP A 977 -7.96 8.75 -40.61
N GLU A 978 -9.02 9.40 -40.13
CA GLU A 978 -9.06 10.86 -39.96
C GLU A 978 -7.96 11.36 -39.01
N ILE A 979 -7.68 10.64 -37.92
CA ILE A 979 -6.59 10.98 -36.99
C ILE A 979 -5.24 10.94 -37.72
N PHE A 980 -5.00 9.87 -38.48
CA PHE A 980 -3.71 9.65 -39.16
C PHE A 980 -3.51 10.67 -40.28
N GLN A 981 -4.54 10.98 -41.07
CA GLN A 981 -4.45 12.00 -42.12
C GLN A 981 -4.12 13.37 -41.54
N GLN A 982 -4.78 13.77 -40.46
CA GLN A 982 -4.48 15.03 -39.78
C GLN A 982 -3.03 15.06 -39.26
N VAL A 983 -2.53 13.95 -38.69
CA VAL A 983 -1.15 13.85 -38.22
C VAL A 983 -0.14 13.94 -39.37
N ILE A 984 -0.41 13.30 -40.50
CA ILE A 984 0.43 13.37 -41.71
C ILE A 984 0.52 14.81 -42.20
N ASP A 985 -0.62 15.50 -42.30
CA ASP A 985 -0.69 16.90 -42.74
C ASP A 985 0.13 17.80 -41.79
N ILE A 986 0.01 17.57 -40.49
CA ILE A 986 0.78 18.29 -39.47
C ILE A 986 2.28 18.01 -39.61
N LEU A 987 2.71 16.75 -39.71
CA LEU A 987 4.12 16.39 -39.88
C LEU A 987 4.73 16.88 -41.19
N ASN A 988 3.90 17.15 -42.21
CA ASN A 988 4.36 17.73 -43.48
C ASN A 988 4.28 19.27 -43.49
N SER A 989 3.60 19.88 -42.54
CA SER A 989 3.57 21.33 -42.36
C SER A 989 4.80 21.86 -41.63
N ASP A 990 5.07 23.16 -41.80
CA ASP A 990 6.14 23.86 -41.09
C ASP A 990 5.66 24.36 -39.73
N TRP A 991 6.25 23.85 -38.64
CA TRP A 991 6.04 24.29 -37.27
C TRP A 991 7.30 24.15 -36.40
#